data_AF-A0AAN7HV00-F1
#
_entry.id   AF-A0AAN7HV00-F1
#
_cell.length_a   1.000
_cell.length_b   1.000
_cell.length_c   1.000
_cell.angle_alpha   90.00
_cell.angle_beta   90.00
_cell.angle_gamma   90.00
#
_symmetry.space_group_name_H-M   'P 1'
#
loop_
_entity.id
_entity.type
_entity.pdbx_description
1 polymer ?
#
loop_
_entity_poly.entity_id
_entity_poly.type
_entity_poly.pdbx_seq_one_letter_code
_entity_poly.pdbx_strand_id
1 'polypeptide(L)'
;MASSEYDAKTTDPPLIQRSSSIKSYTTSWATYPKLRVFYRRHQHADNLPTSPAPIPLLVFVHGLGGSVAQFNSLLTSLTPIASCLAVDLPGCGVSEFEPRNWDAYSTDAIVELLETVIEDHRDVEGGQGVVLIGHSMGSSLAALLANPRKPTTSLHEHVVGLVAICPTAGQFTQQRVRMLRAALCIPGFIFDLWRAWDRRGGLDSPSVHRFVGAGADTETKRLQYMYNLQSKTPVWRRMAWGALPVYSNGVPSNGIAGLDVWAGLNLPVFLVGGADDQVVPPGEVDKIASALNENESESSLGTNGAAKSSEGDTSANGAAALPDLPQHPKKVVISTKLPSPAGHGLLYAPATVPILAGLVSDFLSTHVTGRLSLGWQLQYLCRDGKWDVKNLEKWRNVAPVSGPIGGVFRAIKTLREVDEEHCPRVFVQKWGGIIKDVIDISHDNPVYNPAGLEQGGIHYHKYGTLSKVPPNESEIRGFIDLVDKTRARQRERAEAEGWADGYAIGVHCHYGFNRTGFLIVCYLVERCGFTAKEAIEAFAKARPNGIKHEHFRDRLYVRSERTPLLADSPRNSEDSTRAAEEEDAALHGVNATVNVSSERRRSVREVLLFVWAILATAGVIVLAVILQHRNATSTAPSPISPGDPSAGGPYSTSSDSAHKPPAKKRNLIFMVSDGMGPASLSLTRSFRQHVGSLPPSDTLTLDAHFWGTSRTRSTDSLVTDSAAGATAFSCGLKTYNGAIAMLDGHRPCGTMDEIALHEVGAGPLGRNVDLILGGGRCHFLGNSTQDSCRKDDVDVVGLARDEFGWEVRDDRKGFDELQLGKNASLPLLGLFADTDVPFEIDRRNMADVYPSLSEMAKTALTALEEATKDSDKGFFLMIEGSRIDHAGHFNDPAAQVREVLEYDKAFKAVLDFLDKSETEGVLVATSDHETGGLATAWQAPNELPVYNWYPAVLARANASAEYCTLLLNQHVAAHPDESPQSLKEWIKAELVVGRLGITDVHEAELDALAANPVGANPVFCRIVSTRARIGWSTHGHSAVDVNIYSSGGAAVEQLRGNVENTDIGKFLSGYLDVDVDEITRELRKKLTGQGVADFRAEEGSAEVSGHPVEWLKDAGF
;
A
#
# COMPACT_ATOMS: atom_id res chain seq x y z
N MET A 1 29.59 16.79 -15.55
CA MET A 1 28.93 16.51 -14.26
C MET A 1 27.54 16.02 -14.60
N ALA A 2 27.17 14.80 -14.22
CA ALA A 2 25.81 14.31 -14.48
C ALA A 2 24.82 15.07 -13.60
N SER A 3 23.65 15.44 -14.13
CA SER A 3 22.54 15.97 -13.35
C SER A 3 22.18 14.97 -12.23
N SER A 4 21.63 15.46 -11.11
CA SER A 4 21.20 14.62 -9.97
C SER A 4 20.14 13.56 -10.34
N GLU A 5 19.57 13.65 -11.54
CA GLU A 5 18.55 12.76 -12.10
C GLU A 5 19.08 11.34 -12.42
N TYR A 6 20.39 11.17 -12.65
CA TYR A 6 20.98 9.87 -13.03
C TYR A 6 22.01 9.33 -12.03
N ASP A 7 22.06 9.89 -10.81
CA ASP A 7 22.92 9.38 -9.74
C ASP A 7 22.41 8.00 -9.28
N ALA A 8 23.31 7.01 -9.22
CA ALA A 8 22.98 5.66 -8.75
C ALA A 8 22.31 5.67 -7.36
N LYS A 9 22.68 6.63 -6.49
CA LYS A 9 22.07 6.77 -5.15
C LYS A 9 20.60 7.19 -5.18
N THR A 10 20.17 7.92 -6.21
CA THR A 10 18.80 8.42 -6.36
C THR A 10 17.95 7.50 -7.25
N THR A 11 18.57 6.78 -8.19
CA THR A 11 17.89 5.90 -9.14
C THR A 11 17.76 4.43 -8.71
N ASP A 12 18.46 4.01 -7.64
CA ASP A 12 18.41 2.62 -7.17
C ASP A 12 16.97 2.18 -6.83
N PRO A 13 16.52 0.97 -7.23
CA PRO A 13 15.21 0.46 -6.84
C PRO A 13 15.07 0.25 -5.31
N PRO A 14 13.84 0.33 -4.74
CA PRO A 14 13.62 0.21 -3.30
C PRO A 14 14.18 -1.08 -2.67
N LEU A 15 14.14 -2.20 -3.41
CA LEU A 15 14.71 -3.47 -2.95
C LEU A 15 16.22 -3.37 -2.74
N ILE A 16 16.93 -2.79 -3.69
CA ILE A 16 18.38 -2.60 -3.61
C ILE A 16 18.73 -1.62 -2.50
N GLN A 17 17.98 -0.53 -2.35
CA GLN A 17 18.21 0.46 -1.29
C GLN A 17 18.06 -0.13 0.12
N ARG A 18 17.00 -0.93 0.36
CA ARG A 18 16.68 -1.47 1.69
C ARG A 18 17.54 -2.66 2.10
N SER A 19 18.06 -3.42 1.15
CA SER A 19 18.79 -4.67 1.39
C SER A 19 20.28 -4.60 1.04
N SER A 20 20.82 -3.38 0.86
CA SER A 20 22.26 -3.17 0.64
C SER A 20 22.94 -2.55 1.85
N SER A 21 24.19 -2.93 2.07
CA SER A 21 25.10 -2.35 3.06
C SER A 21 26.42 -1.95 2.40
N ILE A 22 27.13 -0.99 3.00
CA ILE A 22 28.49 -0.62 2.58
C ILE A 22 29.48 -1.28 3.52
N LYS A 23 30.34 -2.16 3.00
CA LYS A 23 31.35 -2.91 3.76
C LYS A 23 32.76 -2.71 3.19
N SER A 24 33.77 -2.90 4.04
CA SER A 24 35.18 -2.90 3.66
C SER A 24 35.72 -4.32 3.61
N TYR A 25 36.47 -4.67 2.57
CA TYR A 25 37.10 -5.97 2.41
C TYR A 25 38.59 -5.83 2.13
N THR A 26 39.42 -6.73 2.67
CA THR A 26 40.86 -6.76 2.42
C THR A 26 41.23 -8.11 1.84
N THR A 27 41.92 -8.10 0.71
CA THR A 27 42.47 -9.28 0.03
C THR A 27 43.99 -9.19 -0.01
N SER A 28 44.65 -10.24 -0.52
CA SER A 28 46.09 -10.25 -0.76
C SER A 28 46.55 -9.17 -1.75
N TRP A 29 45.64 -8.67 -2.59
CA TRP A 29 45.92 -7.64 -3.59
C TRP A 29 45.78 -6.23 -3.07
N ALA A 30 44.71 -5.94 -2.33
CA ALA A 30 44.44 -4.62 -1.77
C ALA A 30 43.27 -4.59 -0.76
N THR A 31 43.11 -3.44 -0.12
CA THR A 31 41.92 -3.09 0.67
C THR A 31 40.92 -2.30 -0.17
N TYR A 32 39.67 -2.77 -0.20
CA TYR A 32 38.52 -2.15 -0.84
C TYR A 32 37.63 -1.53 0.25
N PRO A 33 37.69 -0.20 0.49
CA PRO A 33 37.19 0.41 1.71
C PRO A 33 35.65 0.53 1.79
N LYS A 34 34.96 0.65 0.65
CA LYS A 34 33.51 0.85 0.59
C LYS A 34 32.91 0.16 -0.63
N LEU A 35 32.53 -1.10 -0.47
CA LEU A 35 31.79 -1.87 -1.46
C LEU A 35 30.32 -1.98 -1.07
N ARG A 36 29.40 -1.76 -2.02
CA ARG A 36 27.98 -2.08 -1.85
C ARG A 36 27.79 -3.59 -1.94
N VAL A 37 27.28 -4.17 -0.86
CA VAL A 37 26.88 -5.57 -0.76
C VAL A 37 25.37 -5.64 -0.54
N PHE A 38 24.65 -6.20 -1.50
CA PHE A 38 23.24 -6.57 -1.38
C PHE A 38 23.15 -7.97 -0.75
N TYR A 39 22.40 -8.10 0.34
CA TYR A 39 22.11 -9.39 0.95
C TYR A 39 20.66 -9.43 1.43
N ARG A 40 19.90 -10.42 0.93
CA ARG A 40 18.54 -10.68 1.38
C ARG A 40 18.40 -12.15 1.78
N ARG A 41 18.21 -12.37 3.08
CA ARG A 41 17.94 -13.70 3.65
C ARG A 41 16.55 -14.21 3.22
N HIS A 42 16.45 -15.50 2.94
CA HIS A 42 15.18 -16.16 2.62
C HIS A 42 14.15 -16.00 3.75
N GLN A 43 12.90 -15.66 3.42
CA GLN A 43 11.85 -15.31 4.41
C GLN A 43 11.50 -16.46 5.36
N HIS A 44 11.57 -17.69 4.86
CA HIS A 44 11.28 -18.90 5.65
C HIS A 44 12.53 -19.72 5.95
N ALA A 45 13.72 -19.09 5.98
CA ALA A 45 14.98 -19.79 6.23
C ALA A 45 14.94 -20.64 7.52
N ASP A 46 14.30 -20.12 8.58
CA ASP A 46 14.18 -20.81 9.87
C ASP A 46 13.18 -21.98 9.87
N ASN A 47 12.26 -21.99 8.89
CA ASN A 47 11.21 -23.02 8.76
C ASN A 47 11.54 -24.09 7.72
N LEU A 48 12.65 -23.93 6.98
CA LEU A 48 13.12 -24.90 6.00
C LEU A 48 14.15 -25.86 6.61
N PRO A 49 14.31 -27.07 6.06
CA PRO A 49 15.26 -28.05 6.58
C PRO A 49 16.71 -27.56 6.49
N THR A 50 17.39 -27.54 7.63
CA THR A 50 18.82 -27.20 7.74
C THR A 50 19.74 -28.43 7.73
N SER A 51 19.18 -29.64 7.82
CA SER A 51 19.91 -30.91 7.72
C SER A 51 19.67 -31.58 6.35
N PRO A 52 20.70 -32.15 5.70
CA PRO A 52 22.12 -32.19 6.09
C PRO A 52 22.86 -30.86 5.91
N ALA A 53 22.31 -29.93 5.13
CA ALA A 53 22.77 -28.54 5.00
C ALA A 53 21.61 -27.62 4.59
N PRO A 54 21.72 -26.29 4.80
CA PRO A 54 20.73 -25.31 4.35
C PRO A 54 20.57 -25.26 2.83
N ILE A 55 19.49 -24.60 2.35
CA ILE A 55 19.32 -24.31 0.93
C ILE A 55 20.49 -23.45 0.38
N PRO A 56 20.92 -23.65 -0.87
CA PRO A 56 22.06 -22.92 -1.42
C PRO A 56 21.90 -21.40 -1.45
N LEU A 57 23.01 -20.67 -1.28
CA LEU A 57 23.09 -19.22 -1.45
C LEU A 57 23.22 -18.87 -2.95
N LEU A 58 22.36 -17.99 -3.46
CA LEU A 58 22.45 -17.50 -4.85
C LEU A 58 23.31 -16.23 -4.90
N VAL A 59 24.38 -16.24 -5.70
CA VAL A 59 25.36 -15.14 -5.78
C VAL A 59 25.38 -14.54 -7.18
N PHE A 60 25.10 -13.24 -7.27
CA PHE A 60 25.01 -12.52 -8.54
C PHE A 60 26.26 -11.67 -8.80
N VAL A 61 26.85 -11.84 -9.99
CA VAL A 61 28.09 -11.18 -10.40
C VAL A 61 27.88 -10.43 -11.71
N HIS A 62 27.93 -9.09 -11.65
CA HIS A 62 27.68 -8.25 -12.82
C HIS A 62 28.91 -8.14 -13.75
N GLY A 63 28.66 -7.76 -15.00
CA GLY A 63 29.70 -7.58 -16.01
C GLY A 63 30.41 -6.22 -15.96
N LEU A 64 31.29 -6.02 -16.96
CA LEU A 64 32.09 -4.82 -17.13
C LEU A 64 31.21 -3.56 -17.26
N GLY A 65 31.40 -2.58 -16.38
CA GLY A 65 30.62 -1.33 -16.38
C GLY A 65 29.18 -1.48 -15.89
N GLY A 66 28.81 -2.64 -15.37
CA GLY A 66 27.52 -2.92 -14.74
C GLY A 66 27.44 -2.56 -13.26
N SER A 67 26.32 -2.91 -12.63
CA SER A 67 26.09 -2.78 -11.18
C SER A 67 25.02 -3.78 -10.69
N VAL A 68 24.88 -3.93 -9.38
CA VAL A 68 23.84 -4.76 -8.75
C VAL A 68 22.43 -4.36 -9.20
N ALA A 69 22.18 -3.08 -9.50
CA ALA A 69 20.86 -2.59 -9.93
C ALA A 69 20.35 -3.29 -11.20
N GLN A 70 21.25 -3.75 -12.08
CA GLN A 70 20.89 -4.49 -13.29
C GLN A 70 20.21 -5.84 -13.00
N PHE A 71 20.46 -6.41 -11.82
CA PHE A 71 19.84 -7.67 -11.39
C PHE A 71 18.52 -7.47 -10.63
N ASN A 72 18.05 -6.23 -10.40
CA ASN A 72 16.90 -5.96 -9.51
C ASN A 72 15.68 -6.84 -9.84
N SER A 73 15.33 -6.95 -11.11
CA SER A 73 14.17 -7.72 -11.54
C SER A 73 14.38 -9.23 -11.31
N LEU A 74 15.58 -9.76 -11.59
CA LEU A 74 15.93 -11.16 -11.35
C LEU A 74 16.04 -11.49 -9.84
N LEU A 75 16.60 -10.59 -9.03
CA LEU A 75 16.64 -10.68 -7.56
C LEU A 75 15.22 -10.67 -6.97
N THR A 76 14.33 -9.86 -7.52
CA THR A 76 12.91 -9.85 -7.10
C THR A 76 12.26 -11.21 -7.33
N SER A 77 12.58 -11.89 -8.44
CA SER A 77 12.05 -13.21 -8.76
C SER A 77 12.68 -14.36 -7.94
N LEU A 78 13.94 -14.27 -7.53
CA LEU A 78 14.67 -15.37 -6.90
C LEU A 78 14.79 -15.29 -5.36
N THR A 79 14.60 -14.10 -4.78
CA THR A 79 14.54 -13.94 -3.29
C THR A 79 13.42 -14.73 -2.59
N PRO A 80 12.31 -15.13 -3.25
CA PRO A 80 11.32 -16.06 -2.69
C PRO A 80 11.77 -17.51 -2.57
N ILE A 81 12.82 -17.95 -3.29
CA ILE A 81 13.24 -19.37 -3.31
C ILE A 81 14.57 -19.62 -2.59
N ALA A 82 15.39 -18.58 -2.40
CA ALA A 82 16.68 -18.69 -1.70
C ALA A 82 17.18 -17.34 -1.16
N SER A 83 18.15 -17.40 -0.24
CA SER A 83 18.94 -16.23 0.13
C SER A 83 19.76 -15.76 -1.07
N CYS A 84 19.80 -14.46 -1.31
CA CYS A 84 20.47 -13.86 -2.47
C CYS A 84 21.54 -12.86 -2.03
N LEU A 85 22.73 -12.94 -2.64
CA LEU A 85 23.89 -12.08 -2.42
C LEU A 85 24.31 -11.45 -3.76
N ALA A 86 24.59 -10.14 -3.78
CA ALA A 86 25.17 -9.47 -4.93
C ALA A 86 26.13 -8.36 -4.48
N VAL A 87 27.15 -8.05 -5.27
CA VAL A 87 28.14 -7.02 -4.93
C VAL A 87 28.41 -6.10 -6.11
N ASP A 88 28.49 -4.80 -5.84
CA ASP A 88 29.04 -3.85 -6.80
C ASP A 88 30.56 -3.98 -6.80
N LEU A 89 31.11 -4.33 -7.95
CA LEU A 89 32.56 -4.35 -8.15
C LEU A 89 33.17 -2.96 -7.87
N PRO A 90 34.47 -2.88 -7.52
CA PRO A 90 35.08 -1.63 -7.08
C PRO A 90 34.86 -0.48 -8.06
N GLY A 91 34.29 0.64 -7.59
CA GLY A 91 33.95 1.82 -8.39
C GLY A 91 32.69 1.73 -9.27
N CYS A 92 32.05 0.57 -9.38
CA CYS A 92 30.75 0.39 -10.04
C CYS A 92 29.59 0.79 -9.12
N GLY A 93 28.45 1.17 -9.71
CA GLY A 93 27.27 1.61 -8.96
C GLY A 93 27.60 2.65 -7.89
N VAL A 94 27.28 2.34 -6.64
CA VAL A 94 27.57 3.21 -5.48
C VAL A 94 28.84 2.80 -4.72
N SER A 95 29.53 1.73 -5.13
CA SER A 95 30.85 1.37 -4.59
C SER A 95 31.88 2.47 -4.85
N GLU A 96 32.76 2.67 -3.87
CA GLU A 96 33.84 3.64 -3.97
C GLU A 96 34.88 3.21 -5.00
N PHE A 97 35.43 4.18 -5.72
CA PHE A 97 36.49 3.95 -6.69
C PHE A 97 37.86 3.95 -6.00
N GLU A 98 38.05 3.00 -5.10
CA GLU A 98 39.30 2.72 -4.39
C GLU A 98 39.44 1.21 -4.17
N PRO A 99 40.67 0.67 -4.24
CA PRO A 99 41.94 1.35 -4.50
C PRO A 99 42.11 1.67 -6.00
N ARG A 100 42.99 2.61 -6.38
CA ARG A 100 43.16 3.03 -7.81
C ARG A 100 44.29 2.33 -8.57
N ASN A 101 45.03 1.41 -7.95
CA ASN A 101 46.07 0.62 -8.61
C ASN A 101 45.45 -0.32 -9.64
N TRP A 102 46.16 -0.60 -10.74
CA TRP A 102 45.62 -1.41 -11.84
C TRP A 102 45.48 -2.89 -11.47
N ASP A 103 46.38 -3.42 -10.63
CA ASP A 103 46.41 -4.83 -10.26
C ASP A 103 45.19 -5.26 -9.42
N ALA A 104 44.61 -4.33 -8.64
CA ALA A 104 43.38 -4.56 -7.86
C ALA A 104 42.11 -4.74 -8.73
N TYR A 105 42.21 -4.51 -10.05
CA TYR A 105 41.15 -4.74 -11.03
C TYR A 105 41.47 -5.89 -11.99
N SER A 106 42.55 -6.63 -11.73
CA SER A 106 42.81 -7.88 -12.44
C SER A 106 41.71 -8.90 -12.15
N THR A 107 41.49 -9.84 -13.08
CA THR A 107 40.48 -10.88 -12.88
C THR A 107 40.72 -11.67 -11.59
N ASP A 108 41.98 -12.02 -11.29
CA ASP A 108 42.35 -12.78 -10.10
C ASP A 108 42.05 -12.00 -8.81
N ALA A 109 42.37 -10.71 -8.76
CA ALA A 109 42.06 -9.85 -7.61
C ALA A 109 40.55 -9.74 -7.35
N ILE A 110 39.75 -9.64 -8.43
CA ILE A 110 38.30 -9.59 -8.33
C ILE A 110 37.73 -10.95 -7.89
N VAL A 111 38.29 -12.06 -8.38
CA VAL A 111 37.89 -13.42 -7.97
C VAL A 111 38.15 -13.63 -6.48
N GLU A 112 39.33 -13.27 -5.97
CA GLU A 112 39.65 -13.37 -4.54
C GLU A 112 38.75 -12.45 -3.68
N LEU A 113 38.45 -11.25 -4.17
CA LEU A 113 37.50 -10.34 -3.52
C LEU A 113 36.10 -10.96 -3.44
N LEU A 114 35.61 -11.53 -4.54
CA LEU A 114 34.28 -12.16 -4.59
C LEU A 114 34.21 -13.33 -3.62
N GLU A 115 35.23 -14.17 -3.54
CA GLU A 115 35.27 -15.24 -2.53
C GLU A 115 35.17 -14.68 -1.11
N THR A 116 35.99 -13.68 -0.78
CA THR A 116 35.99 -13.08 0.56
C THR A 116 34.59 -12.57 0.96
N VAL A 117 33.87 -11.97 0.01
CA VAL A 117 32.50 -11.48 0.23
C VAL A 117 31.50 -12.64 0.38
N ILE A 118 31.66 -13.71 -0.39
CA ILE A 118 30.77 -14.90 -0.34
C ILE A 118 30.93 -15.64 0.99
N GLU A 119 32.17 -15.85 1.44
CA GLU A 119 32.48 -16.50 2.72
C GLU A 119 31.97 -15.70 3.93
N ASP A 120 31.91 -14.36 3.84
CA ASP A 120 31.31 -13.48 4.87
C ASP A 120 29.78 -13.65 5.02
N HIS A 121 29.09 -14.27 4.05
CA HIS A 121 27.62 -14.37 4.03
C HIS A 121 27.06 -15.78 3.93
N ARG A 122 27.85 -16.78 3.50
CA ARG A 122 27.40 -18.17 3.50
C ARG A 122 27.45 -18.75 4.92
N ASP A 123 26.57 -19.69 5.21
CA ASP A 123 26.66 -20.50 6.41
C ASP A 123 27.75 -21.57 6.26
N VAL A 124 28.98 -21.18 6.62
CA VAL A 124 30.18 -22.04 6.55
C VAL A 124 30.06 -23.23 7.49
N GLU A 125 29.54 -23.03 8.69
CA GLU A 125 29.38 -24.09 9.71
C GLU A 125 28.33 -25.11 9.28
N GLY A 126 27.22 -24.66 8.67
CA GLY A 126 26.16 -25.49 8.12
C GLY A 126 26.49 -26.12 6.76
N GLY A 127 27.67 -25.88 6.19
CA GLY A 127 28.09 -26.44 4.90
C GLY A 127 27.24 -25.94 3.72
N GLN A 128 26.75 -24.70 3.77
CA GLN A 128 25.86 -24.16 2.76
C GLN A 128 26.54 -24.08 1.38
N GLY A 129 25.91 -24.71 0.38
CA GLY A 129 26.35 -24.65 -1.02
C GLY A 129 26.07 -23.28 -1.67
N VAL A 130 26.76 -22.99 -2.76
CA VAL A 130 26.68 -21.72 -3.50
C VAL A 130 26.30 -21.96 -4.95
N VAL A 131 25.38 -21.17 -5.48
CA VAL A 131 25.11 -21.09 -6.92
C VAL A 131 25.57 -19.75 -7.43
N LEU A 132 26.42 -19.75 -8.45
CA LEU A 132 26.93 -18.52 -9.06
C LEU A 132 26.07 -18.14 -10.26
N ILE A 133 25.66 -16.87 -10.34
CA ILE A 133 24.85 -16.30 -11.43
C ILE A 133 25.62 -15.11 -12.00
N GLY A 134 26.29 -15.31 -13.13
CA GLY A 134 27.10 -14.29 -13.79
C GLY A 134 26.40 -13.66 -14.99
N HIS A 135 26.66 -12.39 -15.25
CA HIS A 135 26.30 -11.71 -16.51
C HIS A 135 27.54 -11.19 -17.23
N SER A 136 27.66 -11.45 -18.53
CA SER A 136 28.75 -10.96 -19.38
C SER A 136 30.12 -11.36 -18.82
N MET A 137 31.01 -10.40 -18.56
CA MET A 137 32.28 -10.65 -17.86
C MET A 137 32.10 -11.31 -16.48
N GLY A 138 30.99 -11.05 -15.79
CA GLY A 138 30.64 -11.70 -14.53
C GLY A 138 30.48 -13.22 -14.66
N SER A 139 30.04 -13.70 -15.82
CA SER A 139 29.99 -15.14 -16.14
C SER A 139 31.39 -15.76 -16.19
N SER A 140 32.38 -15.02 -16.66
CA SER A 140 33.78 -15.45 -16.63
C SER A 140 34.35 -15.50 -15.22
N LEU A 141 34.05 -14.49 -14.39
CA LEU A 141 34.45 -14.47 -12.97
C LEU A 141 33.83 -15.64 -12.21
N ALA A 142 32.55 -15.91 -12.44
CA ALA A 142 31.83 -17.03 -11.87
C ALA A 142 32.41 -18.38 -12.33
N ALA A 143 32.77 -18.53 -13.60
CA ALA A 143 33.43 -19.74 -14.11
C ALA A 143 34.82 -19.96 -13.48
N LEU A 144 35.58 -18.90 -13.19
CA LEU A 144 36.87 -19.00 -12.51
C LEU A 144 36.70 -19.44 -11.05
N LEU A 145 35.74 -18.85 -10.31
CA LEU A 145 35.38 -19.26 -8.94
C LEU A 145 34.93 -20.73 -8.85
N ALA A 146 34.31 -21.25 -9.91
CA ALA A 146 33.77 -22.61 -9.97
C ALA A 146 34.77 -23.67 -10.47
N ASN A 147 35.97 -23.30 -10.91
CA ASN A 147 36.85 -24.21 -11.64
C ASN A 147 37.84 -24.99 -10.73
N PRO A 148 37.73 -26.33 -10.63
CA PRO A 148 38.62 -27.15 -9.80
C PRO A 148 40.02 -27.40 -10.42
N ARG A 149 40.19 -27.19 -11.74
CA ARG A 149 41.47 -27.41 -12.46
C ARG A 149 42.39 -26.18 -12.41
N LYS A 150 41.83 -25.02 -12.09
CA LYS A 150 42.55 -23.77 -11.87
C LYS A 150 42.00 -23.08 -10.60
N PRO A 151 42.13 -23.72 -9.43
CA PRO A 151 41.59 -23.16 -8.20
C PRO A 151 42.38 -21.90 -7.87
N THR A 152 41.78 -20.75 -8.08
CA THR A 152 42.25 -19.50 -7.50
C THR A 152 42.02 -19.50 -5.99
N THR A 153 41.00 -20.24 -5.54
CA THR A 153 40.53 -20.24 -4.16
C THR A 153 39.82 -21.55 -3.74
N SER A 154 39.45 -21.71 -2.45
CA SER A 154 38.79 -22.92 -1.91
C SER A 154 37.27 -22.97 -2.15
N LEU A 155 36.64 -21.84 -2.50
CA LEU A 155 35.18 -21.77 -2.69
C LEU A 155 34.64 -22.78 -3.71
N HIS A 156 35.44 -23.16 -4.72
CA HIS A 156 35.02 -24.10 -5.78
C HIS A 156 34.47 -25.44 -5.25
N GLU A 157 34.90 -25.88 -4.05
CA GLU A 157 34.41 -27.10 -3.38
C GLU A 157 32.93 -27.01 -2.99
N HIS A 158 32.42 -25.79 -2.83
CA HIS A 158 31.06 -25.51 -2.34
C HIS A 158 30.14 -24.96 -3.44
N VAL A 159 30.65 -24.78 -4.66
CA VAL A 159 29.85 -24.34 -5.79
C VAL A 159 29.06 -25.52 -6.36
N VAL A 160 27.74 -25.46 -6.23
CA VAL A 160 26.81 -26.53 -6.62
C VAL A 160 26.12 -26.25 -7.97
N GLY A 161 26.27 -25.06 -8.54
CA GLY A 161 25.70 -24.73 -9.84
C GLY A 161 26.19 -23.40 -10.39
N LEU A 162 26.15 -23.24 -11.72
CA LEU A 162 26.53 -22.03 -12.43
C LEU A 162 25.47 -21.64 -13.46
N VAL A 163 24.98 -20.41 -13.39
CA VAL A 163 24.16 -19.76 -14.43
C VAL A 163 25.00 -18.66 -15.05
N ALA A 164 25.16 -18.70 -16.36
CA ALA A 164 26.01 -17.78 -17.11
C ALA A 164 25.19 -17.10 -18.21
N ILE A 165 24.92 -15.82 -18.00
CA ILE A 165 24.07 -14.97 -18.85
C ILE A 165 24.96 -14.14 -19.76
N CYS A 166 24.68 -14.14 -21.07
CA CYS A 166 25.52 -13.57 -22.13
C CYS A 166 27.02 -13.88 -21.96
N PRO A 167 27.41 -15.16 -21.79
CA PRO A 167 28.79 -15.51 -21.45
C PRO A 167 29.75 -15.34 -22.64
N THR A 168 30.98 -14.94 -22.33
CA THR A 168 32.06 -14.80 -23.31
C THR A 168 32.91 -16.07 -23.38
N ALA A 169 33.13 -16.62 -24.57
CA ALA A 169 33.87 -17.87 -24.78
C ALA A 169 35.37 -17.65 -25.04
N GLY A 170 35.78 -16.42 -25.33
CA GLY A 170 37.01 -16.17 -26.08
C GLY A 170 38.06 -15.31 -25.39
N GLN A 171 39.24 -15.92 -25.18
CA GLN A 171 40.52 -15.25 -24.94
C GLN A 171 40.98 -14.46 -26.18
N PHE A 172 41.39 -13.22 -25.97
CA PHE A 172 41.86 -12.32 -27.02
C PHE A 172 43.22 -12.75 -27.58
N THR A 173 43.37 -12.91 -28.90
CA THR A 173 44.68 -13.22 -29.51
C THR A 173 45.76 -12.21 -29.08
N GLN A 174 47.02 -12.63 -29.01
CA GLN A 174 48.13 -11.76 -28.60
C GLN A 174 48.20 -10.45 -29.41
N GLN A 175 47.87 -10.50 -30.71
CA GLN A 175 47.78 -9.32 -31.56
C GLN A 175 46.59 -8.41 -31.18
N ARG A 176 45.40 -8.97 -30.95
CA ARG A 176 44.23 -8.20 -30.48
C ARG A 176 44.46 -7.58 -29.11
N VAL A 177 45.10 -8.27 -28.17
CA VAL A 177 45.45 -7.73 -26.85
C VAL A 177 46.36 -6.50 -26.99
N ARG A 178 47.40 -6.56 -27.84
CA ARG A 178 48.29 -5.41 -28.07
C ARG A 178 47.52 -4.21 -28.61
N MET A 179 46.61 -4.42 -29.57
CA MET A 179 45.76 -3.35 -30.10
C MET A 179 44.81 -2.77 -29.04
N LEU A 180 44.15 -3.62 -28.25
CA LEU A 180 43.22 -3.18 -27.21
C LEU A 180 43.93 -2.45 -26.08
N ARG A 181 45.10 -2.91 -25.63
CA ARG A 181 45.93 -2.20 -24.64
C ARG A 181 46.37 -0.83 -25.17
N ALA A 182 46.78 -0.73 -26.44
CA ALA A 182 47.11 0.56 -27.05
C ALA A 182 45.90 1.51 -27.09
N ALA A 183 44.71 1.01 -27.41
CA ALA A 183 43.47 1.80 -27.38
C ALA A 183 43.08 2.23 -25.94
N LEU A 184 43.27 1.35 -24.95
CA LEU A 184 43.03 1.66 -23.54
C LEU A 184 44.05 2.64 -22.94
N CYS A 185 45.13 2.97 -23.64
CA CYS A 185 46.11 3.99 -23.25
C CYS A 185 45.76 5.41 -23.73
N ILE A 186 44.70 5.59 -24.53
CA ILE A 186 44.24 6.91 -24.99
C ILE A 186 43.95 7.84 -23.78
N PRO A 187 44.32 9.14 -23.83
CA PRO A 187 44.01 10.10 -22.78
C PRO A 187 42.52 10.11 -22.42
N GLY A 188 42.21 10.15 -21.11
CA GLY A 188 40.83 10.01 -20.60
C GLY A 188 39.83 10.97 -21.24
N PHE A 189 40.21 12.24 -21.42
CA PHE A 189 39.33 13.24 -22.03
C PHE A 189 38.95 12.93 -23.49
N ILE A 190 39.86 12.32 -24.27
CA ILE A 190 39.58 11.91 -25.66
C ILE A 190 38.61 10.73 -25.66
N PHE A 191 38.82 9.78 -24.74
CA PHE A 191 37.93 8.63 -24.58
C PHE A 191 36.53 9.05 -24.10
N ASP A 192 36.45 10.05 -23.22
CA ASP A 192 35.17 10.62 -22.76
C ASP A 192 34.45 11.38 -23.88
N LEU A 193 35.17 12.09 -24.76
CA LEU A 193 34.60 12.70 -25.97
C LEU A 193 34.03 11.64 -26.91
N TRP A 194 34.75 10.54 -27.11
CA TRP A 194 34.25 9.41 -27.91
C TRP A 194 33.00 8.77 -27.29
N ARG A 195 32.98 8.52 -25.96
CA ARG A 195 31.79 8.02 -25.25
C ARG A 195 30.62 9.02 -25.27
N ALA A 196 30.89 10.32 -25.24
CA ALA A 196 29.86 11.35 -25.39
C ALA A 196 29.28 11.34 -26.82
N TRP A 197 30.13 11.17 -27.83
CA TRP A 197 29.71 11.03 -29.22
C TRP A 197 28.91 9.74 -29.45
N ASP A 198 29.34 8.61 -28.90
CA ASP A 198 28.64 7.30 -28.98
C ASP A 198 27.27 7.31 -28.30
N ARG A 199 27.05 8.25 -27.37
CA ARG A 199 25.76 8.50 -26.67
C ARG A 199 24.87 9.53 -27.38
N ARG A 200 25.32 10.13 -28.48
CA ARG A 200 24.51 11.10 -29.24
C ARG A 200 23.28 10.38 -29.83
N GLY A 201 22.11 10.99 -29.65
CA GLY A 201 20.82 10.34 -29.98
C GLY A 201 20.06 9.81 -28.76
N GLY A 202 20.62 9.91 -27.54
CA GLY A 202 19.92 9.55 -26.31
C GLY A 202 19.54 8.07 -26.30
N LEU A 203 18.23 7.80 -26.20
CA LEU A 203 17.66 6.45 -26.19
C LEU A 203 17.93 5.67 -27.48
N ASP A 204 18.05 6.36 -28.61
CA ASP A 204 18.33 5.76 -29.92
C ASP A 204 19.80 5.87 -30.33
N SER A 205 20.68 6.15 -29.35
CA SER A 205 22.12 6.24 -29.60
C SER A 205 22.74 4.88 -29.94
N PRO A 206 23.86 4.86 -30.70
CA PRO A 206 24.61 3.63 -30.98
C PRO A 206 25.03 2.88 -29.71
N SER A 207 25.34 3.61 -28.62
CA SER A 207 25.69 3.01 -27.32
C SER A 207 24.55 2.25 -26.65
N VAL A 208 23.29 2.59 -26.94
CA VAL A 208 22.10 1.90 -26.41
C VAL A 208 21.73 0.73 -27.33
N HIS A 209 21.62 0.99 -28.64
CA HIS A 209 21.28 -0.05 -29.63
C HIS A 209 22.25 -1.23 -29.64
N ARG A 210 23.53 -1.02 -29.31
CA ARG A 210 24.51 -2.11 -29.19
C ARG A 210 24.18 -3.10 -28.08
N PHE A 211 23.62 -2.61 -26.97
CA PHE A 211 23.34 -3.45 -25.80
C PHE A 211 21.94 -4.06 -25.84
N VAL A 212 20.94 -3.32 -26.28
CA VAL A 212 19.55 -3.78 -26.20
C VAL A 212 18.90 -4.02 -27.56
N GLY A 213 19.54 -3.61 -28.65
CA GLY A 213 18.96 -3.66 -30.00
C GLY A 213 18.14 -2.42 -30.33
N ALA A 214 17.99 -2.13 -31.64
CA ALA A 214 17.20 -0.99 -32.10
C ALA A 214 15.68 -1.18 -31.88
N GLY A 215 15.22 -2.44 -31.90
CA GLY A 215 13.84 -2.84 -31.65
C GLY A 215 13.46 -2.98 -30.17
N ALA A 216 14.36 -2.68 -29.23
CA ALA A 216 14.04 -2.69 -27.80
C ALA A 216 12.98 -1.65 -27.45
N ASP A 217 12.16 -1.96 -26.44
CA ASP A 217 11.18 -1.03 -25.91
C ASP A 217 11.82 0.20 -25.24
N THR A 218 11.07 1.30 -25.17
CA THR A 218 11.55 2.59 -24.66
C THR A 218 12.09 2.50 -23.23
N GLU A 219 11.50 1.66 -22.37
CA GLU A 219 11.93 1.52 -20.99
C GLU A 219 13.27 0.78 -20.90
N THR A 220 13.43 -0.30 -21.66
CA THR A 220 14.72 -0.99 -21.81
C THR A 220 15.81 -0.05 -22.33
N LYS A 221 15.51 0.77 -23.34
CA LYS A 221 16.43 1.79 -23.86
C LYS A 221 16.78 2.85 -22.81
N ARG A 222 15.80 3.29 -22.01
CA ARG A 222 15.98 4.25 -20.91
C ARG A 222 16.90 3.72 -19.82
N LEU A 223 16.65 2.48 -19.36
CA LEU A 223 17.48 1.81 -18.36
C LEU A 223 18.92 1.66 -18.86
N GLN A 224 19.10 1.20 -20.11
CA GLN A 224 20.43 1.08 -20.70
C GLN A 224 21.15 2.44 -20.78
N TYR A 225 20.45 3.49 -21.21
CA TYR A 225 21.02 4.82 -21.32
C TYR A 225 21.48 5.34 -19.95
N MET A 226 20.68 5.12 -18.90
CA MET A 226 21.02 5.43 -17.51
C MET A 226 22.27 4.66 -17.04
N TYR A 227 22.37 3.35 -17.27
CA TYR A 227 23.58 2.59 -16.95
C TYR A 227 24.83 3.06 -17.72
N ASN A 228 24.67 3.47 -18.98
CA ASN A 228 25.75 4.05 -19.77
C ASN A 228 26.25 5.39 -19.20
N LEU A 229 25.38 6.17 -18.55
CA LEU A 229 25.73 7.43 -17.87
C LEU A 229 26.43 7.18 -16.52
N GLN A 230 26.01 6.15 -15.78
CA GLN A 230 26.59 5.79 -14.48
C GLN A 230 27.98 5.14 -14.59
N SER A 231 28.30 4.54 -15.74
CA SER A 231 29.60 3.90 -15.99
C SER A 231 30.74 4.93 -16.03
N LYS A 232 31.66 4.84 -15.05
CA LYS A 232 32.82 5.73 -14.90
C LYS A 232 33.99 5.28 -15.78
N THR A 233 34.47 6.14 -16.67
CA THR A 233 35.61 5.84 -17.57
C THR A 233 36.86 5.30 -16.87
N PRO A 234 37.34 5.86 -15.74
CA PRO A 234 38.53 5.34 -15.05
C PRO A 234 38.35 3.92 -14.50
N VAL A 235 37.14 3.57 -14.06
CA VAL A 235 36.78 2.23 -13.54
C VAL A 235 36.73 1.25 -14.70
N TRP A 236 35.95 1.59 -15.73
CA TRP A 236 35.76 0.75 -16.91
C TRP A 236 37.09 0.41 -17.59
N ARG A 237 38.00 1.38 -17.72
CA ARG A 237 39.33 1.15 -18.31
C ARG A 237 40.19 0.16 -17.52
N ARG A 238 40.15 0.22 -16.18
CA ARG A 238 40.94 -0.67 -15.32
C ARG A 238 40.41 -2.10 -15.35
N MET A 239 39.10 -2.26 -15.27
CA MET A 239 38.45 -3.56 -15.40
C MET A 239 38.65 -4.15 -16.80
N ALA A 240 38.51 -3.33 -17.86
CA ALA A 240 38.77 -3.76 -19.24
C ALA A 240 40.24 -4.17 -19.43
N TRP A 241 41.19 -3.48 -18.80
CA TRP A 241 42.60 -3.85 -18.83
C TRP A 241 42.87 -5.15 -18.08
N GLY A 242 42.28 -5.33 -16.89
CA GLY A 242 42.39 -6.54 -16.09
C GLY A 242 41.80 -7.78 -16.77
N ALA A 243 40.76 -7.60 -17.59
CA ALA A 243 40.15 -8.64 -18.40
C ALA A 243 41.04 -9.14 -19.55
N LEU A 244 42.08 -8.39 -19.97
CA LEU A 244 42.97 -8.75 -21.07
C LEU A 244 44.11 -9.67 -20.59
N PRO A 245 44.27 -10.88 -21.16
CA PRO A 245 45.32 -11.81 -20.76
C PRO A 245 46.72 -11.26 -21.03
N VAL A 246 47.69 -11.66 -20.20
CA VAL A 246 49.12 -11.45 -20.44
C VAL A 246 49.65 -12.68 -21.17
N TYR A 247 50.47 -12.52 -22.21
CA TYR A 247 51.02 -13.65 -22.96
C TYR A 247 52.47 -13.92 -22.58
N SER A 248 52.77 -15.14 -22.14
CA SER A 248 54.13 -15.64 -21.92
C SER A 248 54.36 -16.87 -22.80
N ASN A 249 55.37 -16.83 -23.68
CA ASN A 249 55.67 -17.91 -24.65
C ASN A 249 54.46 -18.38 -25.50
N GLY A 250 53.55 -17.47 -25.84
CA GLY A 250 52.34 -17.78 -26.63
C GLY A 250 51.17 -18.34 -25.82
N VAL A 251 51.35 -18.58 -24.52
CA VAL A 251 50.31 -19.04 -23.58
C VAL A 251 49.73 -17.82 -22.85
N PRO A 252 48.39 -17.64 -22.81
CA PRO A 252 47.76 -16.60 -22.02
C PRO A 252 47.76 -16.95 -20.53
N SER A 253 48.16 -16.00 -19.69
CA SER A 253 48.05 -16.00 -18.23
C SER A 253 47.07 -14.90 -17.80
N ASN A 254 46.11 -15.26 -16.93
CA ASN A 254 45.05 -14.41 -16.37
C ASN A 254 44.06 -13.87 -17.43
N GLY A 255 43.08 -13.07 -17.02
CA GLY A 255 42.05 -12.50 -17.91
C GLY A 255 40.73 -13.26 -17.84
N ILE A 256 39.83 -13.02 -18.79
CA ILE A 256 38.52 -13.69 -18.84
C ILE A 256 38.63 -15.20 -19.09
N ALA A 257 37.62 -15.95 -18.67
CA ALA A 257 37.57 -17.40 -18.78
C ALA A 257 37.63 -17.83 -20.25
N GLY A 258 38.68 -18.58 -20.60
CA GLY A 258 38.78 -19.24 -21.90
C GLY A 258 38.03 -20.55 -21.92
N LEU A 259 37.94 -21.16 -23.11
CA LEU A 259 37.32 -22.47 -23.30
C LEU A 259 37.94 -23.56 -22.40
N ASP A 260 39.22 -23.45 -22.04
CA ASP A 260 39.90 -24.34 -21.10
C ASP A 260 39.34 -24.24 -19.67
N VAL A 261 38.97 -23.03 -19.24
CA VAL A 261 38.32 -22.79 -17.95
C VAL A 261 36.91 -23.35 -17.99
N TRP A 262 36.15 -23.08 -19.04
CA TRP A 262 34.80 -23.63 -19.20
C TRP A 262 34.81 -25.16 -19.24
N ALA A 263 35.68 -25.77 -20.04
CA ALA A 263 35.81 -27.23 -20.14
C ALA A 263 36.19 -27.92 -18.82
N GLY A 264 36.79 -27.18 -17.88
CA GLY A 264 37.17 -27.65 -16.55
C GLY A 264 36.03 -27.73 -15.54
N LEU A 265 34.85 -27.18 -15.83
CA LEU A 265 33.71 -27.20 -14.91
C LEU A 265 33.11 -28.61 -14.81
N ASN A 266 32.87 -29.06 -13.57
CA ASN A 266 32.29 -30.35 -13.24
C ASN A 266 31.05 -30.21 -12.33
N LEU A 267 30.10 -29.39 -12.77
CA LEU A 267 28.86 -29.09 -12.08
C LEU A 267 27.76 -28.76 -13.11
N PRO A 268 26.49 -28.66 -12.72
CA PRO A 268 25.44 -28.16 -13.59
C PRO A 268 25.74 -26.74 -14.08
N VAL A 269 25.73 -26.52 -15.40
CA VAL A 269 25.93 -25.22 -16.03
C VAL A 269 24.73 -24.87 -16.92
N PHE A 270 24.16 -23.68 -16.71
CA PHE A 270 23.14 -23.10 -17.57
C PHE A 270 23.68 -21.88 -18.31
N LEU A 271 23.68 -21.94 -19.65
CA LEU A 271 24.15 -20.88 -20.54
C LEU A 271 22.96 -20.19 -21.21
N VAL A 272 22.89 -18.86 -21.10
CA VAL A 272 21.83 -18.07 -21.73
C VAL A 272 22.43 -16.97 -22.61
N GLY A 273 21.98 -16.83 -23.85
CA GLY A 273 22.36 -15.72 -24.73
C GLY A 273 21.14 -15.01 -25.33
N GLY A 274 21.32 -13.77 -25.79
CA GLY A 274 20.31 -13.04 -26.56
C GLY A 274 20.59 -13.13 -28.07
N ALA A 275 19.57 -13.38 -28.88
CA ALA A 275 19.71 -13.47 -30.35
C ALA A 275 20.22 -12.16 -30.98
N ASP A 276 19.87 -11.02 -30.40
CA ASP A 276 20.28 -9.69 -30.88
C ASP A 276 21.43 -9.09 -30.08
N ASP A 277 22.13 -9.89 -29.28
CA ASP A 277 23.29 -9.43 -28.51
C ASP A 277 24.45 -9.07 -29.45
N GLN A 278 24.67 -7.76 -29.63
CA GLN A 278 25.78 -7.22 -30.42
C GLN A 278 27.05 -6.99 -29.59
N VAL A 279 26.99 -7.19 -28.26
CA VAL A 279 28.15 -7.07 -27.35
C VAL A 279 28.86 -8.41 -27.25
N VAL A 280 28.10 -9.47 -27.00
CA VAL A 280 28.57 -10.85 -26.93
C VAL A 280 27.70 -11.68 -27.88
N PRO A 281 28.18 -11.95 -29.11
CA PRO A 281 27.37 -12.66 -30.10
C PRO A 281 26.85 -14.00 -29.57
N PRO A 282 25.60 -14.38 -29.87
CA PRO A 282 24.97 -15.59 -29.33
C PRO A 282 25.74 -16.88 -29.66
N GLY A 283 26.56 -16.90 -30.72
CA GLY A 283 27.43 -18.03 -31.04
C GLY A 283 28.51 -18.33 -29.99
N GLU A 284 28.80 -17.41 -29.06
CA GLU A 284 29.69 -17.68 -27.92
C GLU A 284 29.11 -18.73 -26.98
N VAL A 285 27.79 -18.77 -26.81
CA VAL A 285 27.09 -19.80 -26.03
C VAL A 285 27.36 -21.19 -26.59
N ASP A 286 27.30 -21.35 -27.92
CA ASP A 286 27.55 -22.64 -28.58
C ASP A 286 28.97 -23.12 -28.36
N LYS A 287 29.95 -22.22 -28.47
CA LYS A 287 31.38 -22.54 -28.26
C LYS A 287 31.62 -23.05 -26.85
N ILE A 288 31.03 -22.39 -25.84
CA ILE A 288 31.15 -22.79 -24.44
C ILE A 288 30.45 -24.14 -24.20
N ALA A 289 29.25 -24.32 -24.75
CA ALA A 289 28.51 -25.57 -24.65
C ALA A 289 29.29 -26.74 -25.27
N SER A 290 29.88 -26.55 -26.45
CA SER A 290 30.75 -27.55 -27.08
C SER A 290 31.95 -27.90 -26.19
N ALA A 291 32.66 -26.90 -25.68
CA ALA A 291 33.83 -27.13 -24.81
C ALA A 291 33.46 -27.84 -23.48
N LEU A 292 32.27 -27.59 -22.93
CA LEU A 292 31.78 -28.28 -21.74
C LEU A 292 31.44 -29.75 -22.00
N ASN A 293 30.94 -30.08 -23.20
CA ASN A 293 30.49 -31.43 -23.59
C ASN A 293 31.61 -32.33 -24.15
N GLU A 294 32.66 -31.77 -24.77
CA GLU A 294 33.77 -32.54 -25.35
C GLU A 294 34.50 -33.45 -24.34
N ASN A 295 34.47 -33.11 -23.05
CA ASN A 295 35.12 -33.90 -21.98
C ASN A 295 34.30 -35.12 -21.49
N GLU A 296 33.08 -35.40 -21.99
CA GLU A 296 32.35 -36.63 -21.61
C GLU A 296 32.85 -37.89 -22.34
N SER A 297 33.48 -37.74 -23.51
CA SER A 297 33.89 -38.86 -24.36
C SER A 297 35.15 -39.60 -23.89
N GLU A 298 35.94 -39.03 -22.98
CA GLU A 298 37.17 -39.66 -22.45
C GLU A 298 37.01 -40.41 -21.11
N SER A 299 35.84 -40.34 -20.44
CA SER A 299 35.67 -40.90 -19.08
C SER A 299 34.87 -42.21 -18.98
N SER A 300 34.38 -42.77 -20.10
CA SER A 300 33.50 -43.96 -20.11
C SER A 300 34.15 -45.24 -20.64
N LEU A 301 35.31 -45.61 -20.10
CA LEU A 301 35.85 -46.98 -20.21
C LEU A 301 36.11 -47.54 -18.81
N GLY A 302 35.05 -48.05 -18.19
CA GLY A 302 35.16 -48.71 -16.88
C GLY A 302 33.81 -49.14 -16.31
N THR A 303 33.52 -50.44 -16.46
CA THR A 303 32.50 -51.25 -15.76
C THR A 303 31.02 -51.05 -16.13
N ASN A 304 30.58 -51.90 -17.06
CA ASN A 304 29.19 -52.30 -17.25
C ASN A 304 28.64 -53.01 -16.00
N GLY A 305 27.79 -52.32 -15.26
CA GLY A 305 26.83 -52.91 -14.32
C GLY A 305 25.44 -52.47 -14.73
N ALA A 306 24.68 -53.37 -15.36
CA ALA A 306 23.29 -53.13 -15.72
C ALA A 306 22.47 -52.77 -14.47
N ALA A 307 21.90 -51.58 -14.43
CA ALA A 307 20.83 -51.23 -13.50
C ALA A 307 19.58 -50.88 -14.32
N LYS A 308 18.60 -51.77 -14.20
CA LYS A 308 17.27 -51.71 -14.81
C LYS A 308 16.59 -50.39 -14.49
N SER A 309 15.87 -49.87 -15.48
CA SER A 309 14.71 -49.01 -15.29
C SER A 309 13.75 -49.67 -14.29
N SER A 310 13.69 -49.15 -13.06
CA SER A 310 12.56 -49.40 -12.19
C SER A 310 11.52 -48.32 -12.46
N GLU A 311 10.51 -48.67 -13.25
CA GLU A 311 9.15 -48.21 -12.98
C GLU A 311 8.88 -48.41 -11.49
N GLY A 312 8.55 -47.32 -10.80
CA GLY A 312 8.29 -47.28 -9.36
C GLY A 312 6.92 -46.70 -9.10
N ASP A 313 5.94 -47.59 -9.18
CA ASP A 313 4.70 -47.65 -8.41
C ASP A 313 4.03 -46.34 -7.95
N THR A 314 2.94 -46.02 -8.64
CA THR A 314 1.78 -45.32 -8.10
C THR A 314 1.10 -46.17 -7.02
N SER A 315 1.55 -46.06 -5.77
CA SER A 315 0.68 -46.14 -4.59
C SER A 315 1.42 -45.65 -3.33
N ALA A 316 0.84 -44.71 -2.59
CA ALA A 316 0.82 -44.65 -1.11
C ALA A 316 0.51 -43.25 -0.57
N ASN A 317 -0.43 -43.21 0.37
CA ASN A 317 -0.47 -42.24 1.47
C ASN A 317 0.92 -42.09 2.13
N GLY A 318 1.40 -40.87 2.36
CA GLY A 318 2.58 -40.60 3.21
C GLY A 318 3.25 -39.26 2.93
N ALA A 319 3.58 -38.50 3.97
CA ALA A 319 4.19 -37.16 3.92
C ALA A 319 5.34 -37.06 2.90
N ALA A 320 5.34 -36.05 2.01
CA ALA A 320 6.32 -36.01 0.91
C ALA A 320 7.77 -35.95 1.41
N ALA A 321 8.63 -36.76 0.81
CA ALA A 321 10.03 -36.89 1.20
C ALA A 321 10.83 -35.58 1.03
N LEU A 322 11.89 -35.43 1.84
CA LEU A 322 12.88 -34.36 1.71
C LEU A 322 13.71 -34.56 0.42
N PRO A 323 13.79 -33.59 -0.50
CA PRO A 323 14.62 -33.67 -1.69
C PRO A 323 16.10 -33.70 -1.33
N ASP A 324 16.86 -34.42 -2.16
CA ASP A 324 18.30 -34.55 -2.01
C ASP A 324 19.03 -33.20 -2.16
N LEU A 325 20.10 -33.04 -1.38
CA LEU A 325 20.98 -31.87 -1.42
C LEU A 325 22.42 -32.35 -1.71
N PRO A 326 22.76 -32.64 -2.97
CA PRO A 326 24.07 -33.16 -3.33
C PRO A 326 25.15 -32.09 -3.16
N GLN A 327 26.26 -32.43 -2.48
CA GLN A 327 27.44 -31.56 -2.39
C GLN A 327 28.12 -31.36 -3.75
N HIS A 328 28.05 -32.36 -4.64
CA HIS A 328 28.53 -32.28 -6.02
C HIS A 328 27.46 -32.79 -6.98
N PRO A 329 26.54 -31.91 -7.44
CA PRO A 329 25.48 -32.32 -8.35
C PRO A 329 26.06 -32.81 -9.69
N LYS A 330 25.34 -33.71 -10.37
CA LYS A 330 25.78 -34.29 -11.64
C LYS A 330 26.01 -33.19 -12.68
N LYS A 331 27.16 -33.22 -13.36
CA LYS A 331 27.43 -32.32 -14.50
C LYS A 331 26.33 -32.46 -15.55
N VAL A 332 25.70 -31.33 -15.88
CA VAL A 332 24.70 -31.18 -16.94
C VAL A 332 24.92 -29.83 -17.59
N VAL A 333 24.90 -29.77 -18.91
CA VAL A 333 25.06 -28.51 -19.66
C VAL A 333 23.75 -28.21 -20.35
N ILE A 334 23.13 -27.10 -19.99
CA ILE A 334 21.93 -26.58 -20.65
C ILE A 334 22.31 -25.26 -21.30
N SER A 335 21.91 -25.09 -22.55
CA SER A 335 22.13 -23.84 -23.27
C SER A 335 20.85 -23.40 -23.96
N THR A 336 20.54 -22.11 -23.88
CA THR A 336 19.41 -21.52 -24.57
C THR A 336 19.76 -20.14 -25.12
N LYS A 337 19.10 -19.76 -26.21
CA LYS A 337 19.19 -18.44 -26.81
C LYS A 337 17.80 -17.85 -26.86
N LEU A 338 17.62 -16.73 -26.16
CA LEU A 338 16.36 -16.00 -26.19
C LEU A 338 16.22 -15.34 -27.57
N PRO A 339 15.06 -15.47 -28.23
CA PRO A 339 14.84 -14.90 -29.55
C PRO A 339 14.84 -13.36 -29.52
N SER A 340 14.96 -12.74 -30.70
CA SER A 340 14.76 -11.29 -30.87
C SER A 340 13.46 -10.84 -30.20
N PRO A 341 13.43 -9.70 -29.48
CA PRO A 341 14.45 -8.65 -29.42
C PRO A 341 15.48 -8.80 -28.28
N ALA A 342 15.80 -10.03 -27.83
CA ALA A 342 16.72 -10.23 -26.71
C ALA A 342 18.16 -9.82 -27.05
N GLY A 343 18.60 -8.67 -26.52
CA GLY A 343 19.99 -8.20 -26.56
C GLY A 343 20.82 -8.57 -25.33
N HIS A 344 21.96 -7.89 -25.15
CA HIS A 344 22.83 -8.01 -23.97
C HIS A 344 22.13 -7.64 -22.65
N GLY A 345 21.14 -6.75 -22.71
CA GLY A 345 20.34 -6.27 -21.57
C GLY A 345 19.22 -7.21 -21.12
N LEU A 346 19.24 -8.49 -21.51
CA LEU A 346 18.15 -9.43 -21.26
C LEU A 346 17.82 -9.69 -19.78
N LEU A 347 18.71 -9.31 -18.85
CA LEU A 347 18.51 -9.42 -17.40
C LEU A 347 17.74 -8.25 -16.76
N TYR A 348 17.53 -7.14 -17.47
CA TYR A 348 16.68 -6.02 -17.03
C TYR A 348 15.63 -5.58 -18.05
N ALA A 349 15.66 -6.13 -19.28
CA ALA A 349 14.66 -5.84 -20.30
C ALA A 349 13.30 -6.52 -19.94
N PRO A 350 12.20 -5.76 -19.74
CA PRO A 350 10.93 -6.30 -19.26
C PRO A 350 10.36 -7.47 -20.07
N ALA A 351 10.65 -7.53 -21.37
CA ALA A 351 10.19 -8.61 -22.25
C ALA A 351 10.89 -9.96 -22.01
N THR A 352 12.13 -9.95 -21.49
CA THR A 352 13.00 -11.14 -21.43
C THR A 352 13.28 -11.61 -20.01
N VAL A 353 13.21 -10.70 -19.02
CA VAL A 353 13.48 -11.05 -17.62
C VAL A 353 12.55 -12.12 -17.06
N PRO A 354 11.22 -12.10 -17.27
CA PRO A 354 10.35 -13.17 -16.75
C PRO A 354 10.75 -14.54 -17.30
N ILE A 355 11.06 -14.62 -18.60
CA ILE A 355 11.51 -15.85 -19.28
C ILE A 355 12.83 -16.32 -18.67
N LEU A 356 13.80 -15.40 -18.51
CA LEU A 356 15.08 -15.69 -17.90
C LEU A 356 14.92 -16.21 -16.46
N ALA A 357 14.08 -15.57 -15.64
CA ALA A 357 13.84 -15.96 -14.26
C ALA A 357 13.21 -17.36 -14.16
N GLY A 358 12.23 -17.67 -15.04
CA GLY A 358 11.63 -19.00 -15.13
C GLY A 358 12.65 -20.07 -15.49
N LEU A 359 13.44 -19.85 -16.56
CA LEU A 359 14.49 -20.78 -16.99
C LEU A 359 15.56 -21.00 -15.92
N VAL A 360 15.96 -19.94 -15.22
CA VAL A 360 16.91 -20.04 -14.10
C VAL A 360 16.29 -20.84 -12.96
N SER A 361 15.07 -20.52 -12.54
CA SER A 361 14.38 -21.25 -11.47
C SER A 361 14.25 -22.75 -11.79
N ASP A 362 13.85 -23.10 -13.02
CA ASP A 362 13.70 -24.48 -13.48
C ASP A 362 15.03 -25.22 -13.45
N PHE A 363 16.10 -24.58 -13.92
CA PHE A 363 17.43 -25.14 -13.87
C PHE A 363 17.88 -25.41 -12.42
N LEU A 364 17.66 -24.46 -11.51
CA LEU A 364 18.02 -24.59 -10.09
C LEU A 364 17.26 -25.74 -9.43
N SER A 365 15.95 -25.83 -9.63
CA SER A 365 15.14 -26.88 -9.00
C SER A 365 15.41 -28.27 -9.57
N THR A 366 15.76 -28.36 -10.86
CA THR A 366 15.87 -29.65 -11.56
C THR A 366 17.29 -30.23 -11.49
N HIS A 367 18.31 -29.37 -11.62
CA HIS A 367 19.70 -29.82 -11.80
C HIS A 367 20.60 -29.49 -10.62
N VAL A 368 20.24 -28.54 -9.76
CA VAL A 368 21.01 -28.23 -8.54
C VAL A 368 20.42 -28.95 -7.32
N THR A 369 19.18 -28.61 -6.93
CA THR A 369 18.46 -29.33 -5.87
C THR A 369 16.96 -29.05 -5.93
N GLY A 370 16.16 -30.10 -5.73
CA GLY A 370 14.70 -29.97 -5.60
C GLY A 370 14.28 -29.07 -4.44
N ARG A 371 15.17 -28.78 -3.48
CA ARG A 371 14.89 -27.84 -2.39
C ARG A 371 14.76 -26.38 -2.84
N LEU A 372 15.28 -26.02 -4.01
CA LEU A 372 15.10 -24.69 -4.61
C LEU A 372 13.78 -24.59 -5.41
N SER A 373 13.00 -25.67 -5.51
CA SER A 373 11.66 -25.62 -6.08
C SER A 373 10.72 -24.87 -5.13
N LEU A 374 10.17 -23.75 -5.60
CA LEU A 374 9.10 -23.05 -4.89
C LEU A 374 7.92 -23.99 -4.60
N GLY A 375 7.56 -24.84 -5.56
CA GLY A 375 6.49 -25.82 -5.41
C GLY A 375 6.74 -26.77 -4.24
N TRP A 376 7.96 -27.31 -4.13
CA TRP A 376 8.33 -28.17 -2.99
C TRP A 376 8.37 -27.40 -1.67
N GLN A 377 8.95 -26.19 -1.63
CA GLN A 377 9.05 -25.41 -0.40
C GLN A 377 7.65 -25.10 0.16
N LEU A 378 6.71 -24.73 -0.71
CA LEU A 378 5.31 -24.52 -0.33
C LEU A 378 4.65 -25.80 0.17
N GLN A 379 4.89 -26.94 -0.47
CA GLN A 379 4.42 -28.26 0.00
C GLN A 379 4.98 -28.63 1.37
N TYR A 380 6.22 -28.23 1.67
CA TYR A 380 6.87 -28.49 2.95
C TYR A 380 6.32 -27.58 4.05
N LEU A 381 6.14 -26.29 3.75
CA LEU A 381 5.64 -25.29 4.71
C LEU A 381 4.14 -25.48 5.05
N CYS A 382 3.34 -26.07 4.16
CA CYS A 382 1.89 -26.27 4.35
C CYS A 382 1.51 -27.53 5.14
N ARG A 383 2.43 -28.16 5.88
CA ARG A 383 2.21 -29.48 6.51
C ARG A 383 1.53 -29.46 7.87
N ASP A 384 1.59 -28.36 8.60
CA ASP A 384 1.01 -28.26 9.93
C ASP A 384 0.04 -27.09 10.03
N GLY A 385 -1.23 -27.34 9.71
CA GLY A 385 -2.29 -26.36 9.86
C GLY A 385 -3.71 -26.93 9.79
N LYS A 386 -4.35 -27.13 10.95
CA LYS A 386 -5.81 -27.40 11.09
C LYS A 386 -6.71 -26.30 10.49
N TRP A 387 -6.16 -25.17 10.04
CA TRP A 387 -6.86 -24.00 9.49
C TRP A 387 -7.17 -24.10 7.98
N ASP A 388 -6.70 -25.14 7.28
CA ASP A 388 -6.72 -25.18 5.81
C ASP A 388 -8.04 -25.75 5.21
N VAL A 389 -8.97 -26.30 6.02
CA VAL A 389 -10.11 -27.08 5.47
C VAL A 389 -11.30 -26.23 4.99
N LYS A 390 -11.72 -25.17 5.72
CA LYS A 390 -12.87 -24.31 5.33
C LYS A 390 -12.57 -23.40 4.13
N ASN A 391 -11.37 -22.82 4.08
CA ASN A 391 -10.93 -22.03 2.93
C ASN A 391 -10.70 -22.91 1.71
N LEU A 392 -10.28 -24.16 1.89
CA LEU A 392 -10.19 -25.14 0.81
C LEU A 392 -11.57 -25.48 0.24
N GLU A 393 -12.61 -25.62 1.07
CA GLU A 393 -13.98 -25.88 0.62
C GLU A 393 -14.57 -24.71 -0.18
N LYS A 394 -14.46 -23.47 0.34
CA LYS A 394 -14.81 -22.25 -0.41
C LYS A 394 -14.03 -22.11 -1.71
N TRP A 395 -12.74 -22.42 -1.69
CA TRP A 395 -11.88 -22.38 -2.87
C TRP A 395 -12.23 -23.48 -3.88
N ARG A 396 -12.64 -24.68 -3.43
CA ARG A 396 -13.14 -25.78 -4.27
C ARG A 396 -14.46 -25.41 -4.95
N ASN A 397 -15.38 -24.75 -4.22
CA ASN A 397 -16.68 -24.32 -4.73
C ASN A 397 -16.61 -23.18 -5.76
N VAL A 398 -15.49 -22.44 -5.82
CA VAL A 398 -15.28 -21.45 -6.88
C VAL A 398 -14.84 -22.14 -8.16
N ALA A 399 -15.56 -21.87 -9.25
CA ALA A 399 -15.22 -22.35 -10.57
C ALA A 399 -13.75 -22.00 -10.92
N PRO A 400 -12.92 -22.96 -11.33
CA PRO A 400 -11.54 -22.74 -11.75
C PRO A 400 -11.33 -21.56 -12.70
N VAL A 401 -12.16 -21.47 -13.74
CA VAL A 401 -12.02 -20.52 -14.86
C VAL A 401 -13.40 -20.00 -15.25
N SER A 402 -13.50 -18.70 -15.56
CA SER A 402 -14.74 -18.06 -16.03
C SER A 402 -15.09 -18.41 -17.48
N GLY A 403 -16.30 -18.03 -17.90
CA GLY A 403 -16.64 -17.83 -19.31
C GLY A 403 -15.76 -16.74 -19.98
N PRO A 404 -15.86 -16.55 -21.30
CA PRO A 404 -15.13 -15.51 -22.03
C PRO A 404 -15.63 -14.11 -21.66
N ILE A 405 -14.71 -13.16 -21.47
CA ILE A 405 -15.00 -11.78 -21.05
C ILE A 405 -14.47 -10.80 -22.09
N GLY A 406 -15.37 -10.04 -22.71
CA GLY A 406 -15.05 -9.01 -23.70
C GLY A 406 -14.20 -9.50 -24.89
N GLY A 407 -14.22 -10.81 -25.19
CA GLY A 407 -13.42 -11.42 -26.25
C GLY A 407 -11.90 -11.47 -26.00
N VAL A 408 -11.45 -11.09 -24.80
CA VAL A 408 -10.01 -10.97 -24.48
C VAL A 408 -9.63 -11.80 -23.25
N PHE A 409 -10.49 -11.86 -22.23
CA PHE A 409 -10.09 -12.37 -20.93
C PHE A 409 -10.85 -13.61 -20.47
N ARG A 410 -10.23 -14.34 -19.56
CA ARG A 410 -10.89 -15.25 -18.61
C ARG A 410 -10.35 -15.00 -17.21
N ALA A 411 -11.25 -14.83 -16.24
CA ALA A 411 -10.89 -14.74 -14.83
C ALA A 411 -10.65 -16.15 -14.26
N ILE A 412 -9.54 -16.32 -13.55
CA ILE A 412 -9.09 -17.61 -12.99
C ILE A 412 -9.01 -17.48 -11.47
N LYS A 413 -9.32 -18.55 -10.71
CA LYS A 413 -8.97 -18.62 -9.27
C LYS A 413 -7.49 -18.98 -9.12
N THR A 414 -6.82 -18.54 -8.07
CA THR A 414 -5.39 -18.88 -7.86
C THR A 414 -5.19 -20.38 -7.83
N LEU A 415 -4.18 -20.86 -8.58
CA LEU A 415 -3.75 -22.26 -8.62
C LEU A 415 -3.10 -22.65 -7.29
N ARG A 416 -3.07 -23.93 -6.95
CA ARG A 416 -2.34 -24.45 -5.78
C ARG A 416 -1.48 -25.63 -6.22
N GLU A 417 -0.22 -25.67 -5.80
CA GLU A 417 0.69 -26.77 -6.19
C GLU A 417 0.21 -28.14 -5.72
N VAL A 418 -0.37 -28.19 -4.51
CA VAL A 418 -0.84 -29.41 -3.84
C VAL A 418 -2.23 -29.87 -4.27
N ASP A 419 -2.95 -29.07 -5.07
CA ASP A 419 -4.35 -29.38 -5.35
C ASP A 419 -4.50 -30.34 -6.53
N GLU A 420 -5.32 -31.38 -6.36
CA GLU A 420 -5.48 -32.44 -7.36
C GLU A 420 -6.30 -31.98 -8.58
N GLU A 421 -7.10 -30.91 -8.48
CA GLU A 421 -8.06 -30.50 -9.50
C GLU A 421 -7.74 -29.16 -10.18
N HIS A 422 -7.06 -28.25 -9.49
CA HIS A 422 -6.71 -26.90 -9.96
C HIS A 422 -5.27 -26.52 -9.57
N CYS A 423 -4.33 -27.39 -9.95
CA CYS A 423 -2.89 -27.13 -10.02
C CYS A 423 -2.44 -26.82 -11.46
N PRO A 424 -1.23 -26.26 -11.67
CA PRO A 424 -0.74 -25.88 -13.00
C PRO A 424 -0.84 -26.99 -14.05
N ARG A 425 -0.46 -28.22 -13.69
CA ARG A 425 -0.49 -29.39 -14.58
C ARG A 425 -1.90 -29.69 -15.10
N VAL A 426 -2.89 -29.75 -14.21
CA VAL A 426 -4.29 -30.06 -14.57
C VAL A 426 -4.92 -28.87 -15.31
N PHE A 427 -4.55 -27.65 -14.93
CA PHE A 427 -5.00 -26.43 -15.58
C PHE A 427 -4.56 -26.36 -17.05
N VAL A 428 -3.29 -26.61 -17.34
CA VAL A 428 -2.75 -26.66 -18.70
C VAL A 428 -3.48 -27.69 -19.56
N GLN A 429 -3.67 -28.91 -19.03
CA GLN A 429 -4.36 -29.99 -19.76
C GLN A 429 -5.80 -29.59 -20.15
N LYS A 430 -6.49 -28.86 -19.28
CA LYS A 430 -7.88 -28.45 -19.51
C LYS A 430 -8.01 -27.16 -20.33
N TRP A 431 -7.08 -26.21 -20.19
CA TRP A 431 -7.26 -24.84 -20.70
C TRP A 431 -6.18 -24.34 -21.65
N GLY A 432 -5.06 -25.05 -21.83
CA GLY A 432 -3.93 -24.61 -22.69
C GLY A 432 -4.26 -24.47 -24.18
N GLY A 433 -5.39 -25.03 -24.63
CA GLY A 433 -5.92 -24.78 -25.97
C GLY A 433 -6.54 -23.39 -26.14
N ILE A 434 -7.00 -22.75 -25.07
CA ILE A 434 -7.77 -21.49 -25.09
C ILE A 434 -6.99 -20.36 -24.40
N ILE A 435 -6.45 -20.61 -23.21
CA ILE A 435 -5.71 -19.61 -22.43
C ILE A 435 -4.23 -19.74 -22.77
N LYS A 436 -3.63 -18.67 -23.30
CA LYS A 436 -2.23 -18.66 -23.77
C LYS A 436 -1.29 -17.85 -22.89
N ASP A 437 -1.85 -17.00 -22.03
CA ASP A 437 -1.13 -16.18 -21.07
C ASP A 437 -1.92 -16.10 -19.76
N VAL A 438 -1.23 -16.03 -18.62
CA VAL A 438 -1.80 -15.86 -17.27
C VAL A 438 -1.14 -14.68 -16.58
N ILE A 439 -1.94 -13.70 -16.16
CA ILE A 439 -1.50 -12.54 -15.38
C ILE A 439 -1.88 -12.75 -13.91
N ASP A 440 -0.89 -12.89 -13.04
CA ASP A 440 -1.03 -12.94 -11.59
C ASP A 440 -0.92 -11.55 -11.00
N ILE A 441 -2.06 -11.02 -10.55
CA ILE A 441 -2.13 -9.67 -9.98
C ILE A 441 -1.98 -9.63 -8.46
N SER A 442 -1.67 -10.77 -7.82
CA SER A 442 -1.50 -10.89 -6.37
C SER A 442 -0.21 -10.23 -5.91
N HIS A 443 -0.20 -9.55 -4.76
CA HIS A 443 1.02 -9.00 -4.17
C HIS A 443 2.01 -10.09 -3.73
N ASP A 444 1.50 -11.11 -3.04
CA ASP A 444 2.30 -12.21 -2.51
C ASP A 444 2.80 -13.13 -3.62
N ASN A 445 3.87 -13.87 -3.34
CA ASN A 445 4.39 -14.89 -4.26
C ASN A 445 3.33 -15.98 -4.52
N PRO A 446 3.26 -16.53 -5.74
CA PRO A 446 2.27 -17.55 -6.07
C PRO A 446 2.46 -18.79 -5.21
N VAL A 447 1.34 -19.37 -4.74
CA VAL A 447 1.31 -20.62 -3.96
C VAL A 447 1.39 -21.88 -4.85
N TYR A 448 1.99 -21.73 -6.01
CA TYR A 448 2.20 -22.74 -7.04
C TYR A 448 3.39 -22.34 -7.91
N ASN A 449 3.98 -23.30 -8.60
CA ASN A 449 5.09 -23.06 -9.52
C ASN A 449 4.55 -22.58 -10.89
N PRO A 450 4.82 -21.33 -11.30
CA PRO A 450 4.36 -20.83 -12.60
C PRO A 450 4.96 -21.56 -13.80
N ALA A 451 6.15 -22.16 -13.65
CA ALA A 451 6.79 -22.91 -14.73
C ALA A 451 5.93 -24.08 -15.24
N GLY A 452 5.10 -24.66 -14.37
CA GLY A 452 4.14 -25.70 -14.76
C GLY A 452 3.09 -25.20 -15.76
N LEU A 453 2.82 -23.89 -15.82
CA LEU A 453 1.98 -23.28 -16.86
C LEU A 453 2.76 -23.10 -18.17
N GLU A 454 4.02 -22.65 -18.08
CA GLU A 454 4.86 -22.33 -19.24
C GLU A 454 5.25 -23.58 -20.04
N GLN A 455 5.55 -24.69 -19.36
CA GLN A 455 5.75 -26.01 -19.98
C GLN A 455 4.51 -26.48 -20.75
N GLY A 456 3.34 -25.97 -20.37
CA GLY A 456 2.06 -26.20 -21.02
C GLY A 456 1.73 -25.26 -22.18
N GLY A 457 2.65 -24.37 -22.56
CA GLY A 457 2.43 -23.35 -23.58
C GLY A 457 1.62 -22.13 -23.09
N ILE A 458 1.46 -21.95 -21.78
CA ILE A 458 0.78 -20.80 -21.16
C ILE A 458 1.82 -19.89 -20.49
N HIS A 459 2.03 -18.68 -21.01
CA HIS A 459 3.03 -17.76 -20.44
C HIS A 459 2.55 -17.09 -19.15
N TYR A 460 3.42 -16.98 -18.14
CA TYR A 460 3.06 -16.36 -16.86
C TYR A 460 3.61 -14.92 -16.72
N HIS A 461 2.78 -14.01 -16.21
CA HIS A 461 3.12 -12.60 -15.99
C HIS A 461 2.76 -12.20 -14.56
N LYS A 462 3.75 -11.77 -13.76
CA LYS A 462 3.52 -11.25 -12.41
C LYS A 462 3.29 -9.74 -12.43
N TYR A 463 2.18 -9.27 -11.88
CA TYR A 463 1.82 -7.86 -11.77
C TYR A 463 1.23 -7.55 -10.39
N GLY A 464 2.05 -7.55 -9.34
CA GLY A 464 1.57 -7.48 -7.97
C GLY A 464 0.88 -6.17 -7.61
N THR A 465 -0.40 -6.24 -7.24
CA THR A 465 -1.20 -5.12 -6.73
C THR A 465 -1.53 -5.30 -5.26
N LEU A 466 -1.66 -4.20 -4.51
CA LEU A 466 -2.01 -4.25 -3.09
C LEU A 466 -3.33 -4.98 -2.85
N SER A 467 -3.42 -5.71 -1.73
CA SER A 467 -4.60 -6.52 -1.41
C SER A 467 -5.72 -5.67 -0.84
N LYS A 468 -6.97 -6.05 -1.14
CA LYS A 468 -8.22 -5.45 -0.62
C LYS A 468 -8.48 -3.98 -0.96
N VAL A 469 -7.67 -3.34 -1.79
CA VAL A 469 -7.87 -1.96 -2.27
C VAL A 469 -7.93 -1.92 -3.80
N PRO A 470 -8.71 -1.00 -4.41
CA PRO A 470 -8.67 -0.76 -5.85
C PRO A 470 -7.27 -0.32 -6.30
N PRO A 471 -6.74 -0.91 -7.39
CA PRO A 471 -5.50 -0.45 -8.01
C PRO A 471 -5.53 1.05 -8.30
N ASN A 472 -4.44 1.75 -7.98
CA ASN A 472 -4.30 3.18 -8.22
C ASN A 472 -4.00 3.49 -9.70
N GLU A 473 -3.99 4.77 -10.08
CA GLU A 473 -3.78 5.21 -11.47
C GLU A 473 -2.48 4.73 -12.12
N SER A 474 -1.42 4.55 -11.34
CA SER A 474 -0.15 4.00 -11.86
C SER A 474 -0.24 2.48 -12.08
N GLU A 475 -0.96 1.78 -11.19
CA GLU A 475 -1.19 0.33 -11.28
C GLU A 475 -2.17 -0.02 -12.42
N ILE A 476 -3.17 0.82 -12.68
CA ILE A 476 -4.09 0.60 -13.80
C ILE A 476 -3.37 0.79 -15.13
N ARG A 477 -2.63 1.89 -15.29
CA ARG A 477 -1.84 2.15 -16.50
C ARG A 477 -0.84 1.03 -16.77
N GLY A 478 -0.13 0.56 -15.74
CA GLY A 478 0.82 -0.54 -15.88
C GLY A 478 0.15 -1.87 -16.27
N PHE A 479 -1.04 -2.16 -15.77
CA PHE A 479 -1.81 -3.33 -16.19
C PHE A 479 -2.28 -3.23 -17.64
N ILE A 480 -2.80 -2.07 -18.07
CA ILE A 480 -3.27 -1.85 -19.45
C ILE A 480 -2.12 -2.01 -20.44
N ASP A 481 -0.97 -1.38 -20.15
CA ASP A 481 0.23 -1.51 -20.96
C ASP A 481 0.72 -2.96 -21.07
N LEU A 482 0.61 -3.72 -19.97
CA LEU A 482 0.95 -5.15 -19.96
C LEU A 482 0.00 -5.96 -20.86
N VAL A 483 -1.31 -5.75 -20.76
CA VAL A 483 -2.29 -6.44 -21.59
C VAL A 483 -2.11 -6.10 -23.07
N ASP A 484 -1.92 -4.82 -23.42
CA ASP A 484 -1.70 -4.39 -24.81
C ASP A 484 -0.47 -5.08 -25.43
N LYS A 485 0.64 -5.11 -24.70
CA LYS A 485 1.86 -5.83 -25.10
C LYS A 485 1.63 -7.34 -25.24
N THR A 486 0.80 -7.93 -24.39
CA THR A 486 0.50 -9.37 -24.46
C THR A 486 -0.40 -9.70 -25.64
N ARG A 487 -1.42 -8.89 -25.93
CA ARG A 487 -2.31 -9.11 -27.10
C ARG A 487 -1.58 -8.96 -28.42
N ALA A 488 -0.67 -7.99 -28.54
CA ALA A 488 0.17 -7.85 -29.73
C ALA A 488 0.98 -9.14 -29.99
N ARG A 489 1.63 -9.66 -28.94
CA ARG A 489 2.41 -10.92 -29.01
C ARG A 489 1.53 -12.15 -29.28
N GLN A 490 0.33 -12.22 -28.72
CA GLN A 490 -0.61 -13.32 -29.00
C GLN A 490 -1.03 -13.37 -30.47
N ARG A 491 -1.22 -12.23 -31.13
CA ARG A 491 -1.58 -12.18 -32.55
C ARG A 491 -0.48 -12.75 -33.44
N GLU A 492 0.77 -12.34 -33.21
CA GLU A 492 1.94 -12.85 -33.94
C GLU A 492 2.09 -14.36 -33.76
N ARG A 493 1.91 -14.86 -32.53
CA ARG A 493 1.99 -16.29 -32.23
C ARG A 493 0.83 -17.10 -32.79
N ALA A 494 -0.38 -16.55 -32.77
CA ALA A 494 -1.56 -17.21 -33.34
C ALA A 494 -1.39 -17.48 -34.84
N GLU A 495 -0.81 -16.53 -35.59
CA GLU A 495 -0.49 -16.68 -37.01
C GLU A 495 0.64 -17.68 -37.25
N ALA A 496 1.71 -17.62 -36.45
CA ALA A 496 2.87 -18.50 -36.59
C ALA A 496 2.58 -19.96 -36.21
N GLU A 497 1.78 -20.17 -35.17
CA GLU A 497 1.49 -21.48 -34.58
C GLU A 497 0.13 -22.05 -35.04
N GLY A 498 -0.63 -21.30 -35.85
CA GLY A 498 -1.92 -21.74 -36.40
C GLY A 498 -3.00 -21.95 -35.35
N TRP A 499 -3.14 -21.03 -34.40
CA TRP A 499 -4.14 -21.15 -33.33
C TRP A 499 -5.57 -20.97 -33.87
N ALA A 500 -6.52 -21.68 -33.27
CA ALA A 500 -7.95 -21.46 -33.52
C ALA A 500 -8.39 -20.11 -32.95
N ASP A 501 -9.40 -19.49 -33.58
CA ASP A 501 -9.99 -18.24 -33.12
C ASP A 501 -10.56 -18.37 -31.70
N GLY A 502 -10.45 -17.30 -30.90
CA GLY A 502 -11.01 -17.22 -29.54
C GLY A 502 -10.05 -17.54 -28.39
N TYR A 503 -8.74 -17.44 -28.61
CA TYR A 503 -7.73 -17.48 -27.53
C TYR A 503 -7.88 -16.30 -26.56
N ALA A 504 -7.49 -16.49 -25.30
CA ALA A 504 -7.71 -15.53 -24.22
C ALA A 504 -6.53 -15.38 -23.27
N ILE A 505 -6.55 -14.28 -22.51
CA ILE A 505 -5.65 -14.00 -21.39
C ILE A 505 -6.35 -14.37 -20.09
N GLY A 506 -5.72 -15.25 -19.33
CA GLY A 506 -6.08 -15.58 -17.96
C GLY A 506 -5.66 -14.49 -16.99
N VAL A 507 -6.51 -14.06 -16.07
CA VAL A 507 -6.11 -13.13 -15.00
C VAL A 507 -6.58 -13.69 -13.66
N HIS A 508 -5.69 -13.74 -12.67
CA HIS A 508 -6.06 -14.15 -11.32
C HIS A 508 -5.41 -13.31 -10.23
N CYS A 509 -6.21 -13.13 -9.18
CA CYS A 509 -5.72 -12.97 -7.82
C CYS A 509 -6.14 -14.23 -7.05
N HIS A 510 -6.26 -14.17 -5.73
CA HIS A 510 -6.67 -15.30 -4.90
C HIS A 510 -7.94 -16.05 -5.40
N TYR A 511 -9.06 -15.33 -5.65
CA TYR A 511 -10.33 -15.95 -6.10
C TYR A 511 -10.82 -15.54 -7.49
N GLY A 512 -10.15 -14.58 -8.15
CA GLY A 512 -10.51 -14.15 -9.51
C GLY A 512 -11.77 -13.29 -9.61
N PHE A 513 -12.11 -12.51 -8.58
CA PHE A 513 -13.31 -11.64 -8.55
C PHE A 513 -12.95 -10.15 -8.56
N ASN A 514 -12.56 -9.57 -7.42
CA ASN A 514 -12.52 -8.11 -7.23
C ASN A 514 -11.43 -7.40 -8.04
N ARG A 515 -10.16 -7.56 -7.63
CA ARG A 515 -9.02 -6.96 -8.35
C ARG A 515 -8.95 -7.43 -9.80
N THR A 516 -9.27 -8.70 -10.02
CA THR A 516 -9.28 -9.32 -11.35
C THR A 516 -10.32 -8.67 -12.25
N GLY A 517 -11.55 -8.51 -11.77
CA GLY A 517 -12.61 -7.87 -12.52
C GLY A 517 -12.39 -6.37 -12.68
N PHE A 518 -11.85 -5.69 -11.67
CA PHE A 518 -11.52 -4.27 -11.75
C PHE A 518 -10.58 -3.97 -12.90
N LEU A 519 -9.42 -4.62 -12.93
CA LEU A 519 -8.43 -4.39 -13.97
C LEU A 519 -8.92 -4.82 -15.36
N ILE A 520 -9.67 -5.93 -15.44
CA ILE A 520 -10.31 -6.36 -16.70
C ILE A 520 -11.30 -5.30 -17.21
N VAL A 521 -12.16 -4.77 -16.34
CA VAL A 521 -13.15 -3.75 -16.72
C VAL A 521 -12.46 -2.46 -17.15
N CYS A 522 -11.43 -1.97 -16.44
CA CYS A 522 -10.66 -0.80 -16.88
C CYS A 522 -10.14 -0.97 -18.31
N TYR A 523 -9.61 -2.15 -18.63
CA TYR A 523 -9.12 -2.45 -19.96
C TYR A 523 -10.24 -2.48 -21.01
N LEU A 524 -11.37 -3.14 -20.71
CA LEU A 524 -12.50 -3.20 -21.64
C LEU A 524 -13.04 -1.81 -21.98
N VAL A 525 -13.08 -0.91 -20.99
CA VAL A 525 -13.52 0.47 -21.17
C VAL A 525 -12.52 1.25 -22.01
N GLU A 526 -11.24 1.26 -21.64
CA GLU A 526 -10.23 2.10 -22.28
C GLU A 526 -9.77 1.60 -23.66
N ARG A 527 -9.85 0.29 -23.93
CA ARG A 527 -9.29 -0.32 -25.13
C ARG A 527 -10.28 -1.08 -26.00
N CYS A 528 -11.36 -1.60 -25.42
CA CYS A 528 -12.34 -2.37 -26.19
C CYS A 528 -13.61 -1.57 -26.52
N GLY A 529 -13.69 -0.30 -26.10
CA GLY A 529 -14.82 0.58 -26.41
C GLY A 529 -16.12 0.19 -25.69
N PHE A 530 -16.03 -0.61 -24.63
CA PHE A 530 -17.17 -0.92 -23.77
C PHE A 530 -17.48 0.30 -22.92
N THR A 531 -18.75 0.56 -22.68
CA THR A 531 -19.12 1.40 -21.53
C THR A 531 -18.77 0.67 -20.22
N ALA A 532 -18.53 1.39 -19.13
CA ALA A 532 -18.24 0.76 -17.84
C ALA A 532 -19.34 -0.24 -17.43
N LYS A 533 -20.60 0.11 -17.69
CA LYS A 533 -21.74 -0.76 -17.43
C LYS A 533 -21.67 -2.07 -18.23
N GLU A 534 -21.48 -1.98 -19.55
CA GLU A 534 -21.36 -3.16 -20.41
C GLU A 534 -20.17 -4.04 -20.01
N ALA A 535 -19.03 -3.42 -19.65
CA ALA A 535 -17.83 -4.14 -19.22
C ALA A 535 -18.04 -4.88 -17.89
N ILE A 536 -18.71 -4.26 -16.91
CA ILE A 536 -19.03 -4.86 -15.61
C ILE A 536 -20.03 -6.00 -15.78
N GLU A 537 -21.07 -5.81 -16.58
CA GLU A 537 -22.06 -6.85 -16.90
C GLU A 537 -21.42 -8.02 -17.65
N ALA A 538 -20.54 -7.74 -18.62
CA ALA A 538 -19.80 -8.77 -19.33
C ALA A 538 -18.91 -9.61 -18.39
N PHE A 539 -18.27 -8.98 -17.41
CA PHE A 539 -17.50 -9.68 -16.39
C PHE A 539 -18.41 -10.54 -15.49
N ALA A 540 -19.51 -9.97 -14.99
CA ALA A 540 -20.44 -10.65 -14.09
C ALA A 540 -21.14 -11.86 -14.73
N LYS A 541 -21.50 -11.76 -16.01
CA LYS A 541 -22.08 -12.86 -16.78
C LYS A 541 -21.12 -14.04 -16.94
N ALA A 542 -19.83 -13.75 -17.13
CA ALA A 542 -18.81 -14.77 -17.36
C ALA A 542 -18.25 -15.38 -16.07
N ARG A 543 -18.13 -14.58 -15.00
CA ARG A 543 -17.65 -15.00 -13.68
C ARG A 543 -18.80 -14.80 -12.68
N PRO A 544 -19.61 -15.84 -12.41
CA PRO A 544 -20.75 -15.74 -11.50
C PRO A 544 -20.31 -15.18 -10.14
N ASN A 545 -21.04 -14.19 -9.62
CA ASN A 545 -20.70 -13.28 -8.51
C ASN A 545 -19.97 -11.98 -8.91
N GLY A 546 -19.49 -11.84 -10.15
CA GLY A 546 -18.89 -10.61 -10.67
C GLY A 546 -17.79 -10.01 -9.80
N ILE A 547 -17.63 -8.68 -9.88
CA ILE A 547 -16.84 -7.94 -8.89
C ILE A 547 -17.70 -7.87 -7.63
N LYS A 548 -17.30 -8.60 -6.58
CA LYS A 548 -18.05 -8.77 -5.34
C LYS A 548 -18.02 -7.52 -4.46
N HIS A 549 -16.84 -6.90 -4.34
CA HIS A 549 -16.65 -5.72 -3.52
C HIS A 549 -17.03 -4.49 -4.31
N GLU A 550 -18.01 -3.79 -3.79
CA GLU A 550 -18.61 -2.66 -4.45
C GLU A 550 -17.62 -1.52 -4.67
N HIS A 551 -16.68 -1.26 -3.74
CA HIS A 551 -15.66 -0.20 -3.87
C HIS A 551 -14.73 -0.37 -5.08
N PHE A 552 -14.67 -1.58 -5.66
CA PHE A 552 -14.03 -1.77 -6.97
C PHE A 552 -14.95 -1.34 -8.12
N ARG A 553 -16.24 -1.66 -8.09
CA ARG A 553 -17.20 -1.26 -9.13
C ARG A 553 -17.35 0.26 -9.19
N ASP A 554 -17.48 0.93 -8.06
CA ASP A 554 -17.76 2.39 -8.02
C ASP A 554 -16.57 3.15 -8.58
N ARG A 555 -15.36 2.73 -8.20
CA ARG A 555 -14.12 3.26 -8.74
C ARG A 555 -13.97 3.06 -10.27
N LEU A 556 -14.59 2.04 -10.87
CA LEU A 556 -14.62 1.85 -12.34
C LEU A 556 -15.56 2.85 -13.01
N TYR A 557 -16.73 3.07 -12.43
CA TYR A 557 -17.70 4.04 -12.94
C TYR A 557 -17.13 5.46 -12.90
N VAL A 558 -16.57 5.88 -11.76
CA VAL A 558 -15.93 7.20 -11.57
C VAL A 558 -14.78 7.44 -12.55
N ARG A 559 -14.04 6.38 -12.89
CA ARG A 559 -12.95 6.45 -13.89
C ARG A 559 -13.50 6.60 -15.31
N SER A 560 -14.54 5.85 -15.66
CA SER A 560 -15.14 5.90 -17.00
C SER A 560 -15.77 7.24 -17.33
N GLU A 561 -16.23 7.98 -16.32
CA GLU A 561 -16.83 9.32 -16.47
C GLU A 561 -15.79 10.45 -16.64
N ARG A 562 -14.51 10.21 -16.34
CA ARG A 562 -13.42 11.20 -16.53
C ARG A 562 -12.84 11.24 -17.94
N THR A 563 -13.32 10.41 -18.88
CA THR A 563 -12.83 10.40 -20.27
C THR A 563 -13.96 10.79 -21.21
N PRO A 564 -13.94 12.02 -21.74
CA PRO A 564 -13.78 12.10 -23.20
C PRO A 564 -12.95 13.30 -23.70
N LEU A 565 -12.27 13.07 -24.83
CA LEU A 565 -11.65 14.03 -25.77
C LEU A 565 -10.25 14.59 -25.41
N LEU A 566 -9.20 13.93 -25.92
CA LEU A 566 -8.58 14.34 -27.19
C LEU A 566 -7.47 13.37 -27.61
N ALA A 567 -7.68 12.75 -28.77
CA ALA A 567 -6.63 12.27 -29.63
C ALA A 567 -5.95 13.45 -30.36
N ASP A 568 -4.66 13.25 -30.64
CA ASP A 568 -3.80 13.88 -31.66
C ASP A 568 -3.25 15.31 -31.52
N SER A 569 -1.90 15.33 -31.42
CA SER A 569 -0.90 16.20 -32.08
C SER A 569 -0.09 17.23 -31.25
N PRO A 570 1.22 17.40 -31.59
CA PRO A 570 2.28 17.71 -30.62
C PRO A 570 2.61 19.20 -30.58
N ARG A 571 2.87 19.75 -29.39
CA ARG A 571 3.47 21.08 -29.23
C ARG A 571 4.72 21.06 -28.36
N ASN A 572 5.71 21.76 -28.89
CA ASN A 572 7.11 21.78 -28.52
C ASN A 572 7.38 22.21 -27.08
N SER A 573 8.35 21.52 -26.49
CA SER A 573 9.11 21.92 -25.33
C SER A 573 10.02 23.10 -25.67
N GLU A 574 9.59 24.34 -25.42
CA GLU A 574 10.52 25.48 -25.37
C GLU A 574 10.04 26.71 -24.55
N ASP A 575 8.84 26.69 -23.93
CA ASP A 575 8.27 27.90 -23.30
C ASP A 575 8.11 27.88 -21.76
N SER A 576 8.57 26.82 -21.07
CA SER A 576 8.45 26.73 -19.59
C SER A 576 9.66 27.24 -18.81
N THR A 577 10.65 27.86 -19.46
CA THR A 577 11.81 28.46 -18.79
C THR A 577 11.83 30.00 -18.81
N ARG A 578 10.78 30.66 -19.33
CA ARG A 578 10.68 32.13 -19.33
C ARG A 578 9.64 32.72 -18.38
N ALA A 579 8.80 31.89 -17.73
CA ALA A 579 7.77 32.37 -16.81
C ALA A 579 8.19 32.35 -15.32
N ALA A 580 9.42 31.93 -14.99
CA ALA A 580 9.92 31.89 -13.62
C ALA A 580 10.97 32.97 -13.31
N GLU A 581 11.29 33.86 -14.26
CA GLU A 581 12.27 34.95 -14.09
C GLU A 581 11.64 36.37 -14.19
N GLU A 582 10.33 36.49 -14.41
CA GLU A 582 9.64 37.80 -14.56
C GLU A 582 8.84 38.26 -13.33
N GLU A 583 8.77 37.50 -12.22
CA GLU A 583 7.98 37.89 -11.03
C GLU A 583 8.77 38.57 -9.88
N ASP A 584 10.10 38.65 -9.92
CA ASP A 584 10.90 39.32 -8.87
C ASP A 584 11.29 40.78 -9.23
N ALA A 585 11.00 41.24 -10.46
CA ALA A 585 11.41 42.56 -10.97
C ALA A 585 10.35 43.68 -10.83
N ALA A 586 9.18 43.40 -10.23
CA ALA A 586 8.03 44.32 -10.27
C ALA A 586 7.76 45.13 -8.98
N LEU A 587 8.63 45.09 -7.95
CA LEU A 587 8.32 45.81 -6.69
C LEU A 587 9.14 47.05 -6.34
N HIS A 588 10.29 47.36 -6.96
CA HIS A 588 10.96 48.65 -6.70
C HIS A 588 11.56 49.29 -7.95
N GLY A 589 10.88 50.33 -8.43
CA GLY A 589 11.30 51.13 -9.56
C GLY A 589 12.34 52.22 -9.26
N VAL A 590 12.99 52.63 -10.36
CA VAL A 590 13.66 53.90 -10.67
C VAL A 590 15.17 54.03 -10.39
N ASN A 591 15.92 53.76 -11.47
CA ASN A 591 17.02 54.51 -12.10
C ASN A 591 18.04 55.29 -11.25
N ALA A 592 19.31 54.86 -11.33
CA ALA A 592 20.44 55.76 -11.62
C ALA A 592 21.57 54.99 -12.33
N THR A 593 22.07 55.57 -13.40
CA THR A 593 23.24 55.16 -14.17
C THR A 593 24.53 55.31 -13.36
N VAL A 594 25.53 54.42 -13.57
CA VAL A 594 26.96 54.74 -13.84
C VAL A 594 27.85 53.47 -13.81
N ASN A 595 28.78 53.50 -14.75
CA ASN A 595 29.88 52.61 -15.13
C ASN A 595 30.85 52.06 -14.05
N VAL A 596 31.30 50.81 -14.33
CA VAL A 596 32.71 50.34 -14.44
C VAL A 596 33.56 50.09 -13.18
N SER A 597 33.85 48.78 -12.99
CA SER A 597 35.13 48.15 -12.61
C SER A 597 35.67 48.19 -11.17
N SER A 598 36.40 47.09 -10.91
CA SER A 598 37.53 46.91 -9.99
C SER A 598 37.24 46.41 -8.56
N GLU A 599 37.60 45.13 -8.39
CA GLU A 599 38.42 44.56 -7.32
C GLU A 599 38.12 44.84 -5.83
N ARG A 600 37.79 43.73 -5.15
CA ARG A 600 38.60 43.16 -4.05
C ARG A 600 39.04 44.12 -2.93
N ARG A 601 38.18 44.30 -1.92
CA ARG A 601 38.51 44.24 -0.47
C ARG A 601 37.29 44.58 0.37
N ARG A 602 36.65 43.56 0.97
CA ARG A 602 35.92 43.62 2.25
C ARG A 602 35.61 42.20 2.70
N SER A 603 36.66 41.49 3.07
CA SER A 603 36.60 40.28 3.89
C SER A 603 37.17 40.66 5.26
N VAL A 604 36.75 39.99 6.34
CA VAL A 604 37.07 40.20 7.77
C VAL A 604 35.98 40.92 8.59
N ARG A 605 35.42 42.07 8.18
CA ARG A 605 34.41 42.77 9.00
C ARG A 605 33.07 42.03 9.10
N GLU A 606 32.61 41.43 8.01
CA GLU A 606 31.34 40.67 7.98
C GLU A 606 31.44 39.31 8.68
N VAL A 607 32.61 38.68 8.61
CA VAL A 607 32.90 37.44 9.36
C VAL A 607 32.93 37.71 10.86
N LEU A 608 33.53 38.84 11.30
CA LEU A 608 33.52 39.22 12.72
C LEU A 608 32.12 39.59 13.22
N LEU A 609 31.28 40.23 12.41
CA LEU A 609 29.89 40.51 12.76
C LEU A 609 29.05 39.23 12.84
N PHE A 610 29.30 38.26 11.96
CA PHE A 610 28.62 36.96 11.98
C PHE A 610 29.00 36.12 13.21
N VAL A 611 30.29 36.09 13.56
CA VAL A 611 30.77 35.41 14.78
C VAL A 611 30.26 36.10 16.05
N TRP A 612 30.20 37.43 16.08
CA TRP A 612 29.65 38.17 17.20
C TRP A 612 28.14 37.91 17.38
N ALA A 613 27.37 37.84 16.29
CA ALA A 613 25.94 37.53 16.34
C ALA A 613 25.66 36.12 16.90
N ILE A 614 26.48 35.13 16.54
CA ILE A 614 26.36 33.77 17.08
C ILE A 614 26.66 33.75 18.58
N LEU A 615 27.72 34.42 19.03
CA LEU A 615 28.08 34.48 20.45
C LEU A 615 27.05 35.26 21.28
N ALA A 616 26.49 36.34 20.74
CA ALA A 616 25.42 37.10 21.38
C ALA A 616 24.14 36.25 21.52
N THR A 617 23.79 35.48 20.48
CA THR A 617 22.61 34.59 20.50
C THR A 617 22.79 33.45 21.50
N ALA A 618 23.96 32.83 21.56
CA ALA A 618 24.28 31.84 22.58
C ALA A 618 24.24 32.43 24.00
N GLY A 619 24.73 33.66 24.18
CA GLY A 619 24.68 34.38 25.45
C GLY A 619 23.23 34.68 25.92
N VAL A 620 22.34 35.06 25.00
CA VAL A 620 20.92 35.28 25.31
C VAL A 620 20.22 33.98 25.70
N ILE A 621 20.52 32.87 25.01
CA ILE A 621 19.96 31.55 25.34
C ILE A 621 20.46 31.08 26.72
N VAL A 622 21.75 31.23 27.01
CA VAL A 622 22.31 30.87 28.33
C VAL A 622 21.73 31.76 29.43
N LEU A 623 21.55 33.07 29.19
CA LEU A 623 20.96 33.98 30.16
C LEU A 623 19.47 33.67 30.39
N ALA A 624 18.72 33.30 29.35
CA ALA A 624 17.34 32.86 29.46
C ALA A 624 17.24 31.57 30.28
N VAL A 625 18.13 30.60 30.07
CA VAL A 625 18.18 29.36 30.86
C VAL A 625 18.56 29.64 32.32
N ILE A 626 19.51 30.56 32.59
CA ILE A 626 19.90 30.94 33.95
C ILE A 626 18.77 31.71 34.67
N LEU A 627 18.04 32.58 33.98
CA LEU A 627 16.90 33.30 34.55
C LEU A 627 15.72 32.36 34.82
N GLN A 628 15.50 31.37 33.94
CA GLN A 628 14.48 30.33 34.12
C GLN A 628 14.86 29.36 35.25
N HIS A 629 16.14 29.14 35.52
CA HIS A 629 16.63 28.33 36.64
C HIS A 629 16.66 29.08 37.98
N ARG A 630 16.88 30.41 37.98
CA ARG A 630 16.83 31.27 39.19
C ARG A 630 15.42 31.51 39.71
N ASN A 631 14.41 31.48 38.85
CA ASN A 631 13.01 31.60 39.27
C ASN A 631 12.41 30.28 39.80
N ALA A 632 13.10 29.14 39.59
CA ALA A 632 12.67 27.81 40.05
C ALA A 632 13.34 27.36 41.37
N THR A 633 14.15 28.20 42.03
CA THR A 633 14.87 27.86 43.26
C THR A 633 14.73 28.93 44.36
N SER A 634 13.52 29.06 44.89
CA SER A 634 13.24 29.57 46.24
C SER A 634 11.82 29.10 46.60
N THR A 635 11.63 27.86 47.01
CA THR A 635 11.58 27.50 48.44
C THR A 635 11.86 26.01 48.62
N ALA A 636 12.91 25.68 49.37
CA ALA A 636 13.03 24.42 50.09
C ALA A 636 13.09 24.74 51.59
N PRO A 637 12.65 23.82 52.47
CA PRO A 637 13.63 23.10 53.29
C PRO A 637 13.32 21.59 53.38
N SER A 638 14.22 20.65 53.03
CA SER A 638 15.46 20.17 53.71
C SER A 638 15.19 19.05 54.78
N PRO A 639 16.17 18.22 55.18
CA PRO A 639 16.48 16.92 54.53
C PRO A 639 16.79 15.75 55.52
N ILE A 640 16.69 14.47 55.12
CA ILE A 640 17.45 13.37 55.78
C ILE A 640 18.00 12.39 54.73
N SER A 641 19.23 11.94 55.01
CA SER A 641 20.29 11.33 54.18
C SER A 641 20.21 9.79 53.99
N PRO A 642 21.15 9.17 53.22
CA PRO A 642 20.93 8.00 52.36
C PRO A 642 21.58 6.68 52.84
N GLY A 643 21.28 5.60 52.10
CA GLY A 643 22.01 4.32 52.03
C GLY A 643 21.04 3.20 51.63
N ASP A 644 21.29 2.21 50.78
CA ASP A 644 22.45 1.69 50.03
C ASP A 644 21.83 0.71 48.97
N PRO A 645 22.50 0.36 47.85
CA PRO A 645 21.90 -0.27 46.69
C PRO A 645 21.98 -1.81 46.76
N SER A 646 20.86 -2.49 46.57
CA SER A 646 20.86 -3.92 46.21
C SER A 646 19.53 -4.39 45.62
N ALA A 647 19.66 -5.17 44.54
CA ALA A 647 18.76 -6.23 44.06
C ALA A 647 17.49 -5.86 43.26
N GLY A 648 17.55 -6.19 41.96
CA GLY A 648 16.60 -7.09 41.27
C GLY A 648 15.14 -6.64 41.07
N GLY A 649 14.71 -6.52 39.81
CA GLY A 649 13.27 -6.62 39.45
C GLY A 649 12.74 -8.06 39.56
N PRO A 650 11.57 -8.42 38.99
CA PRO A 650 10.43 -7.64 38.48
C PRO A 650 9.08 -8.11 39.14
N TYR A 651 7.93 -7.55 38.72
CA TYR A 651 6.54 -8.03 38.95
C TYR A 651 6.19 -8.73 40.29
N SER A 652 5.34 -8.09 41.09
CA SER A 652 4.50 -8.79 42.09
C SER A 652 3.11 -8.15 42.15
N THR A 653 2.13 -8.99 41.87
CA THR A 653 0.72 -8.88 42.25
C THR A 653 0.57 -8.87 43.77
N SER A 654 -0.26 -8.00 44.32
CA SER A 654 -1.00 -8.28 45.55
C SER A 654 -2.27 -7.44 45.62
N SER A 655 -3.38 -8.17 45.67
CA SER A 655 -4.67 -7.76 46.22
C SER A 655 -4.50 -7.19 47.62
N ASP A 656 -5.12 -6.03 47.89
CA ASP A 656 -5.68 -5.75 49.21
C ASP A 656 -6.89 -4.82 49.06
N SER A 657 -8.03 -5.33 49.50
CA SER A 657 -9.30 -4.64 49.59
C SER A 657 -9.27 -3.66 50.76
N ALA A 658 -9.07 -2.38 50.47
CA ALA A 658 -9.33 -1.30 51.41
C ALA A 658 -10.62 -0.58 50.99
N HIS A 659 -11.58 -0.56 51.91
CA HIS A 659 -12.90 0.05 51.83
C HIS A 659 -12.82 1.48 51.29
N LYS A 660 -13.09 1.65 49.98
CA LYS A 660 -13.25 2.96 49.32
C LYS A 660 -14.60 3.54 49.77
N PRO A 661 -14.68 4.79 50.23
CA PRO A 661 -15.97 5.41 50.56
C PRO A 661 -16.90 5.33 49.34
N PRO A 662 -18.22 5.14 49.53
CA PRO A 662 -19.14 5.00 48.40
C PRO A 662 -18.99 6.20 47.47
N ALA A 663 -18.71 5.92 46.20
CA ALA A 663 -18.60 6.95 45.18
C ALA A 663 -19.90 7.78 45.17
N LYS A 664 -19.77 9.09 45.32
CA LYS A 664 -20.89 10.03 45.24
C LYS A 664 -21.58 9.86 43.88
N LYS A 665 -22.92 9.83 43.85
CA LYS A 665 -23.73 9.78 42.63
C LYS A 665 -23.25 10.84 41.63
N ARG A 666 -22.92 10.42 40.40
CA ARG A 666 -22.37 11.29 39.35
C ARG A 666 -22.89 10.92 37.97
N ASN A 667 -23.02 11.94 37.12
CA ASN A 667 -23.38 11.82 35.71
C ASN A 667 -22.14 12.08 34.82
N LEU A 668 -22.00 11.33 33.73
CA LEU A 668 -20.98 11.57 32.71
C LEU A 668 -21.65 11.61 31.34
N ILE A 669 -21.53 12.73 30.64
CA ILE A 669 -21.98 12.86 29.26
C ILE A 669 -20.75 12.94 28.37
N PHE A 670 -20.64 12.00 27.45
CA PHE A 670 -19.61 11.97 26.42
C PHE A 670 -20.25 12.31 25.08
N MET A 671 -19.77 13.36 24.41
CA MET A 671 -20.29 13.72 23.09
C MET A 671 -19.24 13.51 22.00
N VAL A 672 -19.62 12.83 20.92
CA VAL A 672 -18.76 12.59 19.76
C VAL A 672 -19.25 13.43 18.59
N SER A 673 -18.37 14.26 18.03
CA SER A 673 -18.63 15.01 16.80
C SER A 673 -17.87 14.32 15.65
N ASP A 674 -18.41 13.24 15.10
CA ASP A 674 -17.74 12.42 14.09
C ASP A 674 -17.26 13.28 12.91
N GLY A 675 -16.00 13.14 12.50
CA GLY A 675 -15.41 13.90 11.39
C GLY A 675 -15.16 15.41 11.64
N MET A 676 -15.45 15.95 12.83
CA MET A 676 -15.32 17.39 13.13
C MET A 676 -13.89 17.81 13.49
N GLY A 677 -13.16 18.37 12.52
CA GLY A 677 -11.88 19.04 12.75
C GLY A 677 -11.96 20.51 13.17
N PRO A 678 -10.81 21.15 13.49
CA PRO A 678 -10.75 22.58 13.84
C PRO A 678 -11.23 23.53 12.72
N ALA A 679 -11.07 23.13 11.45
CA ALA A 679 -11.54 23.89 10.30
C ALA A 679 -13.07 23.95 10.25
N SER A 680 -13.75 22.86 10.61
CA SER A 680 -15.21 22.78 10.70
C SER A 680 -15.79 23.82 11.65
N LEU A 681 -15.19 23.95 12.84
CA LEU A 681 -15.60 24.94 13.83
C LEU A 681 -15.43 26.38 13.32
N SER A 682 -14.28 26.65 12.68
CA SER A 682 -13.97 27.98 12.16
C SER A 682 -14.90 28.40 11.02
N LEU A 683 -15.19 27.47 10.10
CA LEU A 683 -16.14 27.64 9.01
C LEU A 683 -17.54 27.96 9.55
N THR A 684 -18.04 27.13 10.47
CA THR A 684 -19.39 27.26 11.04
C THR A 684 -19.56 28.54 11.85
N ARG A 685 -18.55 28.94 12.62
CA ARG A 685 -18.57 30.21 13.37
C ARG A 685 -18.76 31.40 12.42
N SER A 686 -17.96 31.46 11.36
CA SER A 686 -18.05 32.54 10.37
C SER A 686 -19.40 32.52 9.63
N PHE A 687 -19.90 31.32 9.29
CA PHE A 687 -21.22 31.15 8.68
C PHE A 687 -22.35 31.65 9.58
N ARG A 688 -22.36 31.28 10.87
CA ARG A 688 -23.36 31.74 11.84
C ARG A 688 -23.35 33.26 11.99
N GLN A 689 -22.16 33.85 12.09
CA GLN A 689 -22.01 35.30 12.18
C GLN A 689 -22.63 36.00 10.97
N HIS A 690 -22.42 35.46 9.77
CA HIS A 690 -23.01 35.98 8.55
C HIS A 690 -24.54 35.85 8.54
N VAL A 691 -25.08 34.65 8.78
CA VAL A 691 -26.54 34.39 8.71
C VAL A 691 -27.29 35.16 9.80
N GLY A 692 -26.74 35.25 11.00
CA GLY A 692 -27.36 35.94 12.13
C GLY A 692 -27.08 37.45 12.17
N SER A 693 -26.28 38.00 11.24
CA SER A 693 -25.77 39.39 11.31
C SER A 693 -25.14 39.69 12.69
N LEU A 694 -24.40 38.73 13.23
CA LEU A 694 -23.80 38.81 14.57
C LEU A 694 -22.41 39.46 14.48
N PRO A 695 -21.94 40.11 15.57
CA PRO A 695 -20.61 40.72 15.58
C PRO A 695 -19.50 39.65 15.43
N PRO A 696 -18.32 40.00 14.91
CA PRO A 696 -17.19 39.07 14.79
C PRO A 696 -16.71 38.44 16.12
N SER A 697 -17.08 39.05 17.25
CA SER A 697 -16.81 38.54 18.60
C SER A 697 -17.80 37.47 19.06
N ASP A 698 -18.91 37.25 18.33
CA ASP A 698 -19.86 36.18 18.63
C ASP A 698 -19.24 34.82 18.29
N THR A 699 -19.31 33.88 19.21
CA THR A 699 -18.72 32.55 19.08
C THR A 699 -19.77 31.46 19.24
N LEU A 700 -19.43 30.24 18.82
CA LEU A 700 -20.21 29.04 19.12
C LEU A 700 -20.15 28.73 20.62
N THR A 701 -21.09 27.93 21.11
CA THR A 701 -21.06 27.46 22.50
C THR A 701 -19.82 26.62 22.75
N LEU A 702 -19.47 25.77 21.78
CA LEU A 702 -18.25 24.96 21.75
C LEU A 702 -16.97 25.81 21.93
N ASP A 703 -16.89 26.98 21.29
CA ASP A 703 -15.70 27.85 21.37
C ASP A 703 -15.37 28.28 22.80
N ALA A 704 -16.42 28.55 23.61
CA ALA A 704 -16.26 28.94 25.00
C ALA A 704 -15.82 27.79 25.92
N HIS A 705 -15.91 26.55 25.42
CA HIS A 705 -15.67 25.31 26.17
C HIS A 705 -14.48 24.51 25.64
N PHE A 706 -13.64 25.10 24.78
CA PHE A 706 -12.42 24.46 24.29
C PHE A 706 -11.47 24.13 25.44
N TRP A 707 -11.02 22.88 25.49
CA TRP A 707 -10.24 22.33 26.60
C TRP A 707 -8.85 21.84 26.19
N GLY A 708 -8.73 21.26 24.98
CA GLY A 708 -7.50 20.65 24.50
C GLY A 708 -7.64 20.08 23.09
N THR A 709 -6.68 19.25 22.68
CA THR A 709 -6.71 18.51 21.41
C THR A 709 -6.39 17.04 21.62
N SER A 710 -6.86 16.19 20.72
CA SER A 710 -6.69 14.74 20.75
C SER A 710 -6.01 14.25 19.48
N ARG A 711 -4.99 13.40 19.62
CA ARG A 711 -4.37 12.63 18.54
C ARG A 711 -5.14 11.32 18.31
N THR A 712 -5.35 10.97 17.04
CA THR A 712 -6.40 10.00 16.66
C THR A 712 -5.90 8.70 16.00
N ARG A 713 -4.63 8.61 15.56
CA ARG A 713 -4.08 7.47 14.77
C ARG A 713 -4.47 6.05 15.26
N SER A 714 -4.56 5.08 14.35
CA SER A 714 -4.71 3.66 14.69
C SER A 714 -3.34 2.98 14.88
N THR A 715 -3.30 1.67 15.14
CA THR A 715 -2.05 0.90 15.20
C THR A 715 -1.46 0.59 13.82
N ASP A 716 -2.29 0.55 12.78
CA ASP A 716 -1.93 0.17 11.41
C ASP A 716 -1.93 1.33 10.41
N SER A 717 -2.40 2.53 10.80
CA SER A 717 -2.51 3.71 9.95
C SER A 717 -2.32 5.01 10.75
N LEU A 718 -1.76 6.03 10.10
CA LEU A 718 -1.73 7.40 10.65
C LEU A 718 -3.13 8.02 10.68
N VAL A 719 -4.00 7.62 9.76
CA VAL A 719 -5.39 8.05 9.65
C VAL A 719 -6.28 6.94 10.21
N THR A 720 -6.97 7.21 11.31
CA THR A 720 -7.90 6.27 11.95
C THR A 720 -9.23 6.21 11.21
N ASP A 721 -9.95 5.10 11.32
CA ASP A 721 -11.40 5.07 11.09
C ASP A 721 -12.17 5.24 12.41
N SER A 722 -13.50 5.41 12.31
CA SER A 722 -14.40 5.59 13.45
C SER A 722 -14.40 4.38 14.38
N ALA A 723 -14.28 3.15 13.84
CA ALA A 723 -14.22 1.93 14.64
C ALA A 723 -13.00 1.89 15.58
N ALA A 724 -11.81 2.18 15.05
CA ALA A 724 -10.60 2.26 15.87
C ALA A 724 -10.61 3.47 16.82
N GLY A 725 -11.17 4.61 16.38
CA GLY A 725 -11.35 5.80 17.21
C GLY A 725 -12.26 5.54 18.41
N ALA A 726 -13.45 4.99 18.17
CA ALA A 726 -14.41 4.59 19.20
C ALA A 726 -13.87 3.48 20.11
N THR A 727 -13.09 2.53 19.58
CA THR A 727 -12.42 1.52 20.41
C THR A 727 -11.39 2.16 21.35
N ALA A 728 -10.68 3.20 20.92
CA ALA A 728 -9.77 3.93 21.80
C ALA A 728 -10.50 4.66 22.93
N PHE A 729 -11.69 5.22 22.67
CA PHE A 729 -12.52 5.84 23.70
C PHE A 729 -13.13 4.83 24.67
N SER A 730 -13.62 3.69 24.17
CA SER A 730 -14.30 2.68 25.00
C SER A 730 -13.33 1.80 25.80
N CYS A 731 -12.17 1.45 25.23
CA CYS A 731 -11.22 0.54 25.86
C CYS A 731 -9.98 1.23 26.44
N GLY A 732 -9.71 2.50 26.11
CA GLY A 732 -8.47 3.18 26.51
C GLY A 732 -7.21 2.59 25.88
N LEU A 733 -7.35 1.84 24.78
CA LEU A 733 -6.29 1.14 24.07
C LEU A 733 -6.36 1.39 22.56
N LYS A 734 -5.20 1.44 21.91
CA LYS A 734 -5.13 1.55 20.44
C LYS A 734 -5.44 0.19 19.78
N THR A 735 -5.99 0.26 18.58
CA THR A 735 -6.25 -0.89 17.71
C THR A 735 -6.10 -0.51 16.24
N TYR A 736 -6.24 -1.48 15.34
CA TYR A 736 -6.15 -1.33 13.88
C TYR A 736 -7.49 -0.88 13.30
N ASN A 737 -7.48 -0.29 12.10
CA ASN A 737 -8.70 0.20 11.44
C ASN A 737 -9.71 -0.94 11.19
N GLY A 738 -10.98 -0.66 11.47
CA GLY A 738 -12.10 -1.60 11.38
C GLY A 738 -12.27 -2.50 12.60
N ALA A 739 -11.41 -2.38 13.62
CA ALA A 739 -11.56 -3.12 14.86
C ALA A 739 -12.61 -2.49 15.78
N ILE A 740 -13.53 -3.32 16.27
CA ILE A 740 -14.49 -2.95 17.30
C ILE A 740 -14.12 -3.72 18.57
N ALA A 741 -13.69 -3.00 19.61
CA ALA A 741 -13.36 -3.54 20.93
C ALA A 741 -12.37 -4.73 20.93
N MET A 742 -11.37 -4.71 20.04
CA MET A 742 -10.36 -5.77 19.94
C MET A 742 -8.94 -5.21 19.81
N LEU A 743 -7.94 -6.02 20.16
CA LEU A 743 -6.52 -5.71 20.02
C LEU A 743 -5.93 -6.31 18.74
N ASP A 744 -4.73 -5.84 18.36
CA ASP A 744 -3.99 -6.29 17.19
C ASP A 744 -3.88 -7.82 17.06
N GLY A 745 -3.90 -8.31 15.81
CA GLY A 745 -3.76 -9.73 15.48
C GLY A 745 -5.05 -10.55 15.50
N HIS A 746 -6.19 -9.93 15.83
CA HIS A 746 -7.52 -10.53 15.75
C HIS A 746 -8.27 -9.97 14.53
N ARG A 747 -9.36 -10.62 14.10
CA ARG A 747 -10.21 -10.10 13.01
C ARG A 747 -11.49 -9.55 13.62
N PRO A 748 -12.04 -8.42 13.14
CA PRO A 748 -13.39 -7.96 13.51
C PRO A 748 -14.39 -9.11 13.33
N CYS A 749 -15.16 -9.40 14.37
CA CYS A 749 -16.10 -10.54 14.39
C CYS A 749 -17.56 -10.13 14.60
N GLY A 750 -17.88 -8.82 14.59
CA GLY A 750 -19.22 -8.31 14.89
C GLY A 750 -19.78 -7.45 13.75
N THR A 751 -20.94 -7.82 13.22
CA THR A 751 -21.68 -7.17 12.13
C THR A 751 -22.73 -6.20 12.66
N MET A 752 -23.25 -5.26 11.85
CA MET A 752 -24.26 -4.31 12.35
C MET A 752 -25.52 -5.02 12.88
N ASP A 753 -25.90 -6.13 12.26
CA ASP A 753 -27.00 -6.98 12.70
C ASP A 753 -26.73 -7.66 14.06
N GLU A 754 -25.47 -8.03 14.34
CA GLU A 754 -25.04 -8.56 15.65
C GLU A 754 -24.90 -7.45 16.71
N ILE A 755 -24.50 -6.24 16.30
CA ILE A 755 -24.46 -5.06 17.18
C ILE A 755 -25.87 -4.73 17.65
N ALA A 756 -26.85 -4.66 16.76
CA ALA A 756 -28.26 -4.43 17.12
C ALA A 756 -28.78 -5.46 18.14
N LEU A 757 -28.41 -6.73 17.98
CA LEU A 757 -28.74 -7.80 18.95
C LEU A 757 -28.06 -7.58 20.30
N HIS A 758 -26.77 -7.24 20.30
CA HIS A 758 -26.01 -6.98 21.52
C HIS A 758 -26.51 -5.76 22.29
N GLU A 759 -26.96 -4.73 21.56
CA GLU A 759 -27.51 -3.48 22.12
C GLU A 759 -28.81 -3.73 22.89
N VAL A 760 -29.72 -4.55 22.35
CA VAL A 760 -30.99 -4.86 23.04
C VAL A 760 -30.84 -5.88 24.17
N GLY A 761 -29.68 -6.53 24.27
CA GLY A 761 -29.31 -7.43 25.37
C GLY A 761 -29.18 -8.91 25.02
N ALA A 762 -29.21 -9.27 23.74
CA ALA A 762 -29.00 -10.63 23.26
C ALA A 762 -27.50 -11.02 23.15
N GLY A 763 -26.59 -10.19 23.69
CA GLY A 763 -25.15 -10.46 23.73
C GLY A 763 -24.70 -11.32 24.92
N PRO A 764 -23.44 -11.77 24.94
CA PRO A 764 -22.89 -12.65 25.99
C PRO A 764 -22.91 -12.03 27.39
N LEU A 765 -22.89 -10.69 27.49
CA LEU A 765 -22.99 -9.99 28.77
C LEU A 765 -24.45 -9.74 29.21
N GLY A 766 -25.43 -10.00 28.35
CA GLY A 766 -26.82 -9.60 28.53
C GLY A 766 -27.03 -8.14 28.11
N ARG A 767 -28.01 -7.47 28.74
CA ARG A 767 -28.33 -6.06 28.50
C ARG A 767 -27.16 -5.15 28.89
N ASN A 768 -26.74 -4.29 27.96
CA ASN A 768 -25.57 -3.42 28.11
C ASN A 768 -25.90 -1.90 28.09
N VAL A 769 -27.10 -1.51 27.64
CA VAL A 769 -27.56 -0.11 27.64
C VAL A 769 -29.02 -0.01 28.09
N ASP A 770 -29.41 1.19 28.53
CA ASP A 770 -30.77 1.49 29.01
C ASP A 770 -31.61 2.30 28.02
N LEU A 771 -30.98 2.99 27.08
CA LEU A 771 -31.66 3.91 26.16
C LEU A 771 -30.89 3.98 24.83
N ILE A 772 -31.62 3.91 23.73
CA ILE A 772 -31.14 4.08 22.36
C ILE A 772 -32.13 5.00 21.66
N LEU A 773 -31.67 6.11 21.07
CA LEU A 773 -32.50 7.04 20.28
C LEU A 773 -31.72 7.41 19.02
N GLY A 774 -32.26 7.10 17.83
CA GLY A 774 -31.57 7.39 16.57
C GLY A 774 -32.28 6.84 15.34
N GLY A 775 -31.49 6.63 14.28
CA GLY A 775 -31.90 5.94 13.05
C GLY A 775 -31.49 4.47 13.05
N GLY A 776 -31.27 3.90 11.87
CA GLY A 776 -30.77 2.53 11.67
C GLY A 776 -31.82 1.44 11.86
N ARG A 777 -33.12 1.80 11.85
CA ARG A 777 -34.24 0.87 12.08
C ARG A 777 -34.15 -0.38 11.22
N CYS A 778 -33.65 -0.27 9.99
CA CYS A 778 -33.59 -1.39 9.07
C CYS A 778 -32.73 -2.57 9.58
N HIS A 779 -31.74 -2.34 10.46
CA HIS A 779 -30.93 -3.39 11.10
C HIS A 779 -31.63 -4.10 12.27
N PHE A 780 -32.78 -3.58 12.72
CA PHE A 780 -33.58 -4.14 13.80
C PHE A 780 -34.82 -4.91 13.31
N LEU A 781 -35.18 -4.76 12.04
CA LEU A 781 -36.32 -5.42 11.42
C LEU A 781 -35.89 -6.72 10.74
N GLY A 782 -36.65 -7.81 10.91
CA GLY A 782 -36.37 -9.07 10.19
C GLY A 782 -36.53 -8.91 8.67
N ASN A 783 -35.76 -9.67 7.88
CA ASN A 783 -35.68 -9.61 6.41
C ASN A 783 -37.04 -9.69 5.69
N SER A 784 -38.03 -10.37 6.26
CA SER A 784 -39.40 -10.42 5.74
C SER A 784 -40.20 -9.12 5.88
N THR A 785 -39.68 -8.11 6.58
CA THR A 785 -40.31 -6.79 6.75
C THR A 785 -39.91 -5.86 5.61
N GLN A 786 -40.87 -5.08 5.12
CA GLN A 786 -40.57 -3.97 4.21
C GLN A 786 -39.61 -2.99 4.92
N ASP A 787 -38.56 -2.56 4.23
CA ASP A 787 -37.54 -1.63 4.73
C ASP A 787 -36.49 -2.24 5.71
N SER A 788 -36.38 -3.58 5.76
CA SER A 788 -35.28 -4.27 6.47
C SER A 788 -33.96 -4.25 5.66
N CYS A 789 -32.84 -4.12 6.39
CA CYS A 789 -31.48 -4.32 5.89
C CYS A 789 -30.87 -5.67 6.35
N ARG A 790 -31.55 -6.40 7.25
CA ARG A 790 -31.03 -7.64 7.83
C ARG A 790 -31.02 -8.77 6.79
N LYS A 791 -30.02 -9.64 6.89
CA LYS A 791 -29.93 -10.85 6.04
C LYS A 791 -30.66 -12.06 6.64
N ASP A 792 -31.12 -11.95 7.88
CA ASP A 792 -31.91 -12.95 8.60
C ASP A 792 -33.32 -12.42 8.95
N ASP A 793 -34.23 -13.32 9.31
CA ASP A 793 -35.61 -12.97 9.69
C ASP A 793 -35.74 -12.61 11.19
N VAL A 794 -34.64 -12.20 11.84
CA VAL A 794 -34.67 -11.87 13.27
C VAL A 794 -35.29 -10.49 13.46
N ASP A 795 -36.48 -10.45 14.08
CA ASP A 795 -37.13 -9.22 14.51
C ASP A 795 -36.57 -8.78 15.88
N VAL A 796 -35.53 -7.94 15.84
CA VAL A 796 -34.87 -7.41 17.03
C VAL A 796 -35.80 -6.45 17.78
N VAL A 797 -36.70 -5.74 17.08
CA VAL A 797 -37.71 -4.87 17.72
C VAL A 797 -38.69 -5.70 18.54
N GLY A 798 -39.20 -6.78 17.95
CA GLY A 798 -40.04 -7.77 18.64
C GLY A 798 -39.31 -8.39 19.83
N LEU A 799 -38.05 -8.80 19.64
CA LEU A 799 -37.21 -9.34 20.71
C LEU A 799 -37.02 -8.35 21.87
N ALA A 800 -36.70 -7.09 21.56
CA ALA A 800 -36.53 -6.02 22.53
C ALA A 800 -37.81 -5.82 23.35
N ARG A 801 -38.97 -5.72 22.69
CA ARG A 801 -40.26 -5.50 23.35
C ARG A 801 -40.71 -6.73 24.16
N ASP A 802 -40.70 -7.89 23.53
CA ASP A 802 -41.42 -9.07 24.01
C ASP A 802 -40.56 -9.93 24.96
N GLU A 803 -39.23 -9.96 24.79
CA GLU A 803 -38.31 -10.70 25.66
C GLU A 803 -37.57 -9.81 26.66
N PHE A 804 -37.11 -8.64 26.23
CA PHE A 804 -36.29 -7.75 27.07
C PHE A 804 -37.06 -6.58 27.69
N GLY A 805 -38.35 -6.43 27.39
CA GLY A 805 -39.25 -5.47 28.01
C GLY A 805 -38.99 -4.00 27.64
N TRP A 806 -38.47 -3.74 26.43
CA TRP A 806 -38.21 -2.39 25.94
C TRP A 806 -39.51 -1.66 25.56
N GLU A 807 -39.60 -0.40 25.94
CA GLU A 807 -40.50 0.54 25.29
C GLU A 807 -39.93 0.85 23.89
N VAL A 808 -40.74 0.69 22.85
CA VAL A 808 -40.33 0.93 21.46
C VAL A 808 -41.11 2.11 20.88
N ARG A 809 -40.40 3.05 20.26
CA ARG A 809 -40.97 4.17 19.49
C ARG A 809 -40.25 4.29 18.16
N ASP A 810 -40.97 4.39 17.06
CA ASP A 810 -40.38 4.34 15.72
C ASP A 810 -40.84 5.46 14.77
N ASP A 811 -41.66 6.40 15.23
CA ASP A 811 -42.11 7.55 14.44
C ASP A 811 -42.09 8.86 15.24
N ARG A 812 -42.31 9.99 14.55
CA ARG A 812 -42.38 11.32 15.18
C ARG A 812 -43.43 11.36 16.30
N LYS A 813 -44.59 10.76 16.06
CA LYS A 813 -45.70 10.79 17.01
C LYS A 813 -45.31 10.08 18.30
N GLY A 814 -44.70 8.90 18.20
CA GLY A 814 -44.17 8.13 19.31
C GLY A 814 -43.07 8.88 20.04
N PHE A 815 -42.20 9.60 19.33
CA PHE A 815 -41.21 10.48 19.95
C PHE A 815 -41.87 11.61 20.77
N ASP A 816 -42.88 12.29 20.21
CA ASP A 816 -43.58 13.39 20.89
C ASP A 816 -44.36 12.89 22.13
N GLU A 817 -44.87 11.65 22.09
CA GLU A 817 -45.53 10.99 23.24
C GLU A 817 -44.59 10.73 24.42
N LEU A 818 -43.27 10.70 24.22
CA LEU A 818 -42.27 10.64 25.31
C LEU A 818 -42.22 11.94 26.12
N GLN A 819 -42.83 13.03 25.61
CA GLN A 819 -42.92 14.34 26.26
C GLN A 819 -41.55 14.87 26.73
N LEU A 820 -40.57 14.82 25.83
CA LEU A 820 -39.16 15.14 26.12
C LEU A 820 -38.61 14.33 27.30
N GLY A 821 -38.92 13.03 27.35
CA GLY A 821 -38.39 12.08 28.33
C GLY A 821 -39.18 11.98 29.62
N LYS A 822 -40.17 12.84 29.85
CA LYS A 822 -41.02 12.79 31.06
C LYS A 822 -41.98 11.62 31.10
N ASN A 823 -42.30 11.07 29.94
CA ASN A 823 -43.21 9.95 29.76
C ASN A 823 -42.49 8.78 29.09
N ALA A 824 -41.21 8.58 29.42
CA ALA A 824 -40.39 7.47 28.94
C ALA A 824 -40.25 6.40 30.03
N SER A 825 -40.33 5.13 29.64
CA SER A 825 -40.04 3.96 30.46
C SER A 825 -38.76 3.30 29.95
N LEU A 826 -37.80 3.06 30.83
CA LEU A 826 -36.55 2.37 30.47
C LEU A 826 -36.68 0.85 30.68
N PRO A 827 -36.13 0.01 29.79
CA PRO A 827 -35.31 0.41 28.65
C PRO A 827 -36.12 0.97 27.47
N LEU A 828 -35.57 1.96 26.77
CA LEU A 828 -36.24 2.67 25.66
C LEU A 828 -35.45 2.52 24.35
N LEU A 829 -36.14 2.06 23.30
CA LEU A 829 -35.62 1.92 21.94
C LEU A 829 -36.40 2.86 21.00
N GLY A 830 -35.76 3.95 20.62
CA GLY A 830 -36.27 4.94 19.67
C GLY A 830 -35.57 4.84 18.31
N LEU A 831 -36.28 4.39 17.27
CA LEU A 831 -35.74 4.16 15.92
C LEU A 831 -36.55 4.95 14.88
N PHE A 832 -36.21 6.22 14.67
CA PHE A 832 -37.03 7.21 13.97
C PHE A 832 -36.74 7.35 12.47
N ALA A 833 -35.70 6.69 11.97
CA ALA A 833 -35.33 6.66 10.56
C ALA A 833 -34.87 5.24 10.16
N ASP A 834 -35.10 4.86 8.89
CA ASP A 834 -34.71 3.54 8.38
C ASP A 834 -33.19 3.36 8.39
N THR A 835 -32.49 4.37 7.89
CA THR A 835 -31.03 4.49 7.92
C THR A 835 -30.65 5.72 8.73
N ASP A 836 -29.92 6.68 8.17
CA ASP A 836 -29.58 7.93 8.84
C ASP A 836 -30.80 8.85 8.98
N VAL A 837 -30.82 9.63 10.06
CA VAL A 837 -31.67 10.83 10.09
C VAL A 837 -31.14 11.81 9.02
N PRO A 838 -32.01 12.43 8.19
CA PRO A 838 -31.56 13.36 7.15
C PRO A 838 -30.69 14.50 7.69
N PHE A 839 -29.81 15.06 6.86
CA PHE A 839 -29.02 16.22 7.25
C PHE A 839 -29.90 17.36 7.80
N GLU A 840 -29.44 18.12 8.79
CA GLU A 840 -30.16 19.19 9.46
C GLU A 840 -30.70 20.23 8.47
N ILE A 841 -29.98 20.50 7.37
CA ILE A 841 -30.43 21.41 6.31
C ILE A 841 -31.77 20.97 5.68
N ASP A 842 -32.00 19.65 5.58
CA ASP A 842 -33.20 19.04 5.04
C ASP A 842 -34.19 18.68 6.15
N ARG A 843 -33.72 18.03 7.23
CA ARG A 843 -34.51 17.57 8.38
C ARG A 843 -35.29 18.70 9.03
N ARG A 844 -34.77 19.93 9.07
CA ARG A 844 -35.52 21.09 9.59
C ARG A 844 -36.82 21.37 8.81
N ASN A 845 -36.90 20.95 7.55
CA ASN A 845 -38.09 21.03 6.72
C ASN A 845 -38.95 19.74 6.79
N MET A 846 -38.52 18.76 7.59
CA MET A 846 -39.17 17.47 7.86
C MET A 846 -39.26 17.23 9.38
N ALA A 847 -39.38 18.31 10.16
CA ALA A 847 -39.37 18.23 11.62
C ALA A 847 -40.59 17.46 12.16
N ASP A 848 -41.68 17.42 11.41
CA ASP A 848 -42.88 16.61 11.66
C ASP A 848 -42.69 15.11 11.36
N VAL A 849 -41.53 14.72 10.82
CA VAL A 849 -41.17 13.33 10.52
C VAL A 849 -40.00 12.86 11.40
N TYR A 850 -38.98 13.70 11.57
CA TYR A 850 -37.73 13.33 12.25
C TYR A 850 -37.39 14.26 13.43
N PRO A 851 -37.10 13.72 14.63
CA PRO A 851 -36.58 14.52 15.73
C PRO A 851 -35.15 14.98 15.44
N SER A 852 -34.79 16.15 15.97
CA SER A 852 -33.42 16.68 15.93
C SER A 852 -32.52 16.05 16.99
N LEU A 853 -31.20 16.13 16.80
CA LEU A 853 -30.22 15.67 17.80
C LEU A 853 -30.43 16.36 19.15
N SER A 854 -30.71 17.66 19.17
CA SER A 854 -30.99 18.40 20.41
C SER A 854 -32.31 18.03 21.07
N GLU A 855 -33.34 17.61 20.31
CA GLU A 855 -34.56 17.03 20.89
C GLU A 855 -34.26 15.67 21.52
N MET A 856 -33.59 14.77 20.81
CA MET A 856 -33.23 13.44 21.32
C MET A 856 -32.34 13.53 22.55
N ALA A 857 -31.32 14.40 22.54
CA ALA A 857 -30.45 14.65 23.70
C ALA A 857 -31.25 15.10 24.92
N LYS A 858 -32.18 16.06 24.78
CA LYS A 858 -33.02 16.53 25.89
C LYS A 858 -33.93 15.42 26.42
N THR A 859 -34.51 14.63 25.53
CA THR A 859 -35.33 13.46 25.88
C THR A 859 -34.53 12.46 26.70
N ALA A 860 -33.34 12.08 26.22
CA ALA A 860 -32.45 11.13 26.91
C ALA A 860 -32.03 11.63 28.29
N LEU A 861 -31.55 12.87 28.38
CA LEU A 861 -31.13 13.49 29.65
C LEU A 861 -32.27 13.51 30.67
N THR A 862 -33.48 13.90 30.24
CA THR A 862 -34.65 13.96 31.13
C THR A 862 -35.07 12.57 31.59
N ALA A 863 -35.12 11.59 30.68
CA ALA A 863 -35.49 10.22 31.01
C ALA A 863 -34.50 9.56 31.97
N LEU A 864 -33.19 9.73 31.72
CA LEU A 864 -32.13 9.18 32.57
C LEU A 864 -32.06 9.87 33.94
N GLU A 865 -32.26 11.19 34.00
CA GLU A 865 -32.31 11.91 35.28
C GLU A 865 -33.50 11.45 36.14
N GLU A 866 -34.70 11.29 35.56
CA GLU A 866 -35.85 10.80 36.32
C GLU A 866 -35.66 9.33 36.73
N ALA A 867 -35.15 8.47 35.83
CA ALA A 867 -34.90 7.06 36.13
C ALA A 867 -33.84 6.86 37.22
N THR A 868 -32.85 7.74 37.32
CA THR A 868 -31.79 7.66 38.33
C THR A 868 -32.06 8.50 39.57
N LYS A 869 -33.15 9.27 39.61
CA LYS A 869 -33.47 10.20 40.70
C LYS A 869 -33.37 9.59 42.09
N ASP A 870 -33.96 8.41 42.27
CA ASP A 870 -33.99 7.67 43.53
C ASP A 870 -32.89 6.57 43.62
N SER A 871 -31.92 6.59 42.70
CA SER A 871 -30.79 5.66 42.65
C SER A 871 -29.54 6.23 43.34
N ASP A 872 -28.68 5.33 43.85
CA ASP A 872 -27.33 5.68 44.32
C ASP A 872 -26.33 5.88 43.16
N LYS A 873 -26.72 5.51 41.94
CA LYS A 873 -25.96 5.67 40.70
C LYS A 873 -26.55 6.78 39.83
N GLY A 874 -25.69 7.54 39.16
CA GLY A 874 -26.09 8.42 38.07
C GLY A 874 -26.10 7.65 36.74
N PHE A 875 -25.85 8.35 35.64
CA PHE A 875 -25.81 7.74 34.31
C PHE A 875 -24.56 8.10 33.51
N PHE A 876 -24.24 7.23 32.56
CA PHE A 876 -23.36 7.54 31.43
C PHE A 876 -24.22 7.71 30.18
N LEU A 877 -24.01 8.79 29.43
CA LEU A 877 -24.71 9.04 28.16
C LEU A 877 -23.69 9.37 27.07
N MET A 878 -23.76 8.65 25.96
CA MET A 878 -23.03 8.97 24.73
C MET A 878 -23.99 9.66 23.75
N ILE A 879 -23.58 10.80 23.18
CA ILE A 879 -24.36 11.53 22.17
C ILE A 879 -23.46 11.79 20.96
N GLU A 880 -23.89 11.37 19.79
CA GLU A 880 -23.09 11.49 18.56
C GLU A 880 -23.76 12.42 17.54
N GLY A 881 -22.97 13.32 16.95
CA GLY A 881 -23.33 14.06 15.75
C GLY A 881 -22.64 13.44 14.52
N SER A 882 -23.14 12.29 14.06
CA SER A 882 -22.49 11.46 13.03
C SER A 882 -22.48 12.10 11.64
N ARG A 883 -23.54 12.87 11.31
CA ARG A 883 -23.70 13.47 9.97
C ARG A 883 -22.67 14.56 9.66
N ILE A 884 -21.86 15.03 10.61
CA ILE A 884 -20.74 15.94 10.31
C ILE A 884 -19.70 15.24 9.43
N ASP A 885 -19.37 13.97 9.74
CA ASP A 885 -18.50 13.12 8.94
C ASP A 885 -19.07 12.89 7.54
N HIS A 886 -20.36 12.56 7.46
CA HIS A 886 -21.03 12.35 6.18
C HIS A 886 -21.07 13.65 5.33
N ALA A 887 -21.25 14.82 5.94
CA ALA A 887 -21.11 16.06 5.18
C ALA A 887 -19.66 16.28 4.72
N GLY A 888 -18.70 15.85 5.54
CA GLY A 888 -17.27 15.83 5.26
C GLY A 888 -16.91 14.97 4.06
N HIS A 889 -17.26 13.68 3.99
CA HIS A 889 -16.86 12.92 2.81
C HIS A 889 -17.64 13.30 1.54
N PHE A 890 -18.85 13.88 1.62
CA PHE A 890 -19.53 14.41 0.44
C PHE A 890 -18.84 15.68 -0.07
N ASN A 891 -18.01 16.31 0.76
CA ASN A 891 -17.53 17.66 0.57
C ASN A 891 -18.71 18.64 0.43
N ASP A 892 -19.78 18.45 1.22
CA ASP A 892 -20.97 19.31 1.25
C ASP A 892 -20.84 20.36 2.37
N PRO A 893 -20.31 21.55 2.07
CA PRO A 893 -20.17 22.59 3.07
C PRO A 893 -21.50 23.18 3.54
N ALA A 894 -22.60 23.02 2.80
CA ALA A 894 -23.89 23.57 3.18
C ALA A 894 -24.57 22.71 4.24
N ALA A 895 -24.49 21.39 4.09
CA ALA A 895 -24.87 20.43 5.12
C ALA A 895 -23.95 20.54 6.34
N GLN A 896 -22.62 20.53 6.13
CA GLN A 896 -21.63 20.47 7.19
C GLN A 896 -21.81 21.56 8.24
N VAL A 897 -21.94 22.83 7.82
CA VAL A 897 -22.06 23.94 8.78
C VAL A 897 -23.34 23.88 9.61
N ARG A 898 -24.40 23.27 9.07
CA ARG A 898 -25.69 23.12 9.77
C ARG A 898 -25.68 21.93 10.72
N GLU A 899 -24.97 20.85 10.38
CA GLU A 899 -24.71 19.75 11.31
C GLU A 899 -23.93 20.22 12.53
N VAL A 900 -22.85 21.00 12.33
CA VAL A 900 -22.07 21.57 13.43
C VAL A 900 -22.92 22.52 14.29
N LEU A 901 -23.88 23.26 13.70
CA LEU A 901 -24.80 24.12 14.47
C LEU A 901 -25.80 23.33 15.30
N GLU A 902 -26.37 22.25 14.77
CA GLU A 902 -27.26 21.38 15.54
C GLU A 902 -26.51 20.64 16.65
N TYR A 903 -25.26 20.23 16.39
CA TYR A 903 -24.37 19.69 17.41
C TYR A 903 -24.04 20.73 18.50
N ASP A 904 -23.72 21.99 18.15
CA ASP A 904 -23.50 23.08 19.11
C ASP A 904 -24.75 23.33 19.98
N LYS A 905 -25.94 23.21 19.41
CA LYS A 905 -27.22 23.33 20.12
C LYS A 905 -27.50 22.15 21.05
N ALA A 906 -27.15 20.92 20.65
CA ALA A 906 -27.20 19.76 21.53
C ALA A 906 -26.19 19.88 22.67
N PHE A 907 -24.96 20.32 22.38
CA PHE A 907 -23.92 20.60 23.37
C PHE A 907 -24.38 21.64 24.39
N LYS A 908 -25.00 22.73 23.92
CA LYS A 908 -25.63 23.73 24.80
C LYS A 908 -26.75 23.12 25.65
N ALA A 909 -27.58 22.25 25.09
CA ALA A 909 -28.66 21.60 25.85
C ALA A 909 -28.12 20.71 26.98
N VAL A 910 -26.99 20.03 26.78
CA VAL A 910 -26.31 19.25 27.82
C VAL A 910 -25.74 20.17 28.91
N LEU A 911 -25.09 21.27 28.53
CA LEU A 911 -24.61 22.26 29.51
C LEU A 911 -25.77 22.84 30.34
N ASP A 912 -26.85 23.26 29.68
CA ASP A 912 -28.05 23.77 30.33
C ASP A 912 -28.72 22.75 31.27
N PHE A 913 -28.54 21.45 30.99
CA PHE A 913 -28.98 20.36 31.85
C PHE A 913 -28.05 20.19 33.05
N LEU A 914 -26.73 20.14 32.84
CA LEU A 914 -25.74 20.02 33.90
C LEU A 914 -25.82 21.17 34.90
N ASP A 915 -26.10 22.39 34.43
CA ASP A 915 -26.29 23.56 35.29
C ASP A 915 -27.54 23.46 36.19
N LYS A 916 -28.51 22.62 35.83
CA LYS A 916 -29.79 22.46 36.54
C LYS A 916 -29.88 21.16 37.34
N SER A 917 -29.12 20.13 36.99
CA SER A 917 -29.14 18.85 37.69
C SER A 917 -28.60 19.01 39.11
N GLU A 918 -29.25 18.37 40.07
CA GLU A 918 -28.76 18.28 41.45
C GLU A 918 -27.64 17.24 41.59
N THR A 919 -27.48 16.37 40.58
CA THR A 919 -26.43 15.34 40.50
C THR A 919 -25.18 15.94 39.87
N GLU A 920 -24.03 15.76 40.54
CA GLU A 920 -22.73 16.22 40.01
C GLU A 920 -22.44 15.56 38.66
N GLY A 921 -22.21 16.35 37.62
CA GLY A 921 -21.99 15.81 36.27
C GLY A 921 -20.89 16.54 35.50
N VAL A 922 -20.33 15.86 34.52
CA VAL A 922 -19.34 16.43 33.61
C VAL A 922 -19.66 16.09 32.17
N LEU A 923 -19.39 17.04 31.29
CA LEU A 923 -19.42 16.87 29.85
C LEU A 923 -17.98 16.84 29.32
N VAL A 924 -17.67 15.82 28.51
CA VAL A 924 -16.48 15.79 27.65
C VAL A 924 -16.95 15.55 26.22
N ALA A 925 -16.51 16.39 25.29
CA ALA A 925 -16.79 16.23 23.87
C ALA A 925 -15.50 16.21 23.06
N THR A 926 -15.44 15.36 22.03
CA THR A 926 -14.31 15.29 21.09
C THR A 926 -14.80 14.76 19.76
N SER A 927 -13.95 14.79 18.75
CA SER A 927 -14.11 13.97 17.56
C SER A 927 -13.24 12.72 17.63
N ASP A 928 -13.57 11.70 16.85
CA ASP A 928 -12.77 10.52 16.54
C ASP A 928 -11.73 10.79 15.42
N HIS A 929 -12.03 11.65 14.45
CA HIS A 929 -11.13 12.11 13.39
C HIS A 929 -11.61 13.40 12.69
N GLU A 930 -10.78 14.00 11.83
CA GLU A 930 -11.25 15.02 10.87
C GLU A 930 -11.60 14.36 9.54
N THR A 931 -12.59 14.90 8.84
CA THR A 931 -13.05 14.35 7.56
C THR A 931 -13.10 15.38 6.43
N GLY A 932 -12.60 14.98 5.26
CA GLY A 932 -12.59 15.77 4.02
C GLY A 932 -11.31 16.60 3.84
N GLY A 933 -10.53 16.81 4.91
CA GLY A 933 -9.39 17.73 4.92
C GLY A 933 -9.83 19.12 4.52
N LEU A 934 -10.86 19.61 5.23
CA LEU A 934 -11.57 20.85 4.99
C LEU A 934 -10.66 22.07 5.20
N ALA A 935 -10.71 23.01 4.26
CA ALA A 935 -10.08 24.31 4.39
C ALA A 935 -11.00 25.44 3.90
N THR A 936 -11.04 26.54 4.64
CA THR A 936 -11.55 27.85 4.15
C THR A 936 -10.54 28.52 3.21
N ALA A 937 -10.00 27.74 2.28
CA ALA A 937 -9.02 28.15 1.30
C ALA A 937 -9.17 27.31 0.04
N TRP A 938 -9.36 27.95 -1.10
CA TRP A 938 -9.42 27.29 -2.40
C TRP A 938 -8.94 28.21 -3.52
N GLN A 939 -8.15 27.65 -4.43
CA GLN A 939 -7.60 28.33 -5.60
C GLN A 939 -7.84 27.46 -6.84
N ALA A 940 -8.46 28.03 -7.88
CA ALA A 940 -8.59 27.33 -9.15
C ALA A 940 -7.22 27.28 -9.87
N PRO A 941 -6.99 26.27 -10.75
CA PRO A 941 -5.84 26.29 -11.63
C PRO A 941 -5.80 27.59 -12.44
N ASN A 942 -4.64 28.25 -12.46
CA ASN A 942 -4.39 29.51 -13.19
C ASN A 942 -5.06 30.77 -12.62
N GLU A 943 -5.66 30.72 -11.42
CA GLU A 943 -6.02 31.93 -10.67
C GLU A 943 -4.87 32.37 -9.75
N LEU A 944 -4.75 33.66 -9.46
CA LEU A 944 -3.87 34.15 -8.40
C LEU A 944 -4.43 33.72 -7.02
N PRO A 945 -3.59 33.62 -5.97
CA PRO A 945 -4.07 33.38 -4.61
C PRO A 945 -5.00 34.51 -4.18
N VAL A 946 -6.27 34.17 -3.88
CA VAL A 946 -7.26 35.12 -3.39
C VAL A 946 -7.70 34.72 -1.99
N TYR A 947 -7.54 35.63 -1.03
CA TYR A 947 -7.86 35.42 0.39
C TYR A 947 -9.34 35.65 0.70
N ASN A 948 -10.24 35.02 -0.07
CA ASN A 948 -11.68 35.22 0.03
C ASN A 948 -12.41 33.95 0.47
N TRP A 949 -13.47 34.13 1.25
CA TRP A 949 -14.42 33.11 1.68
C TRP A 949 -15.82 33.74 1.62
N TYR A 950 -16.81 33.03 1.05
CA TYR A 950 -18.14 33.58 0.78
C TYR A 950 -19.27 32.81 1.50
N PRO A 951 -19.54 33.10 2.79
CA PRO A 951 -20.56 32.41 3.58
C PRO A 951 -21.98 32.59 3.02
N ALA A 952 -22.23 33.67 2.26
CA ALA A 952 -23.51 33.93 1.62
C ALA A 952 -23.93 32.83 0.64
N VAL A 953 -22.97 32.10 0.03
CA VAL A 953 -23.26 30.98 -0.87
C VAL A 953 -23.95 29.86 -0.10
N LEU A 954 -23.43 29.51 1.07
CA LEU A 954 -24.00 28.48 1.94
C LEU A 954 -25.30 28.94 2.58
N ALA A 955 -25.45 30.24 2.82
CA ALA A 955 -26.65 30.82 3.42
C ALA A 955 -27.86 30.73 2.50
N ARG A 956 -27.66 30.80 1.17
CA ARG A 956 -28.73 30.67 0.18
C ARG A 956 -29.16 29.22 -0.05
N ALA A 957 -28.29 28.25 0.23
CA ALA A 957 -28.65 26.84 0.12
C ALA A 957 -29.73 26.46 1.15
N ASN A 958 -30.78 25.78 0.68
CA ASN A 958 -31.91 25.32 1.47
C ASN A 958 -32.14 23.81 1.39
N ALA A 959 -31.24 23.08 0.74
CA ALA A 959 -31.20 21.63 0.70
C ALA A 959 -29.74 21.14 0.65
N SER A 960 -29.47 19.93 1.13
CA SER A 960 -28.18 19.27 0.92
C SER A 960 -28.01 18.82 -0.54
N ALA A 961 -26.76 18.54 -0.92
CA ALA A 961 -26.47 17.86 -2.18
C ALA A 961 -27.09 16.46 -2.25
N GLU A 962 -27.14 15.74 -1.14
CA GLU A 962 -27.78 14.42 -1.02
C GLU A 962 -29.28 14.50 -1.35
N TYR A 963 -30.01 15.44 -0.75
CA TYR A 963 -31.43 15.62 -1.04
C TYR A 963 -31.69 16.13 -2.46
N CYS A 964 -30.84 17.02 -2.98
CA CYS A 964 -30.93 17.43 -4.40
C CYS A 964 -30.74 16.24 -5.36
N THR A 965 -29.85 15.30 -5.01
CA THR A 965 -29.59 14.09 -5.79
C THR A 965 -30.77 13.13 -5.72
N LEU A 966 -31.38 12.95 -4.54
CA LEU A 966 -32.62 12.18 -4.39
C LEU A 966 -33.73 12.72 -5.30
N LEU A 967 -33.97 14.03 -5.29
CA LEU A 967 -35.02 14.66 -6.10
C LEU A 967 -34.74 14.56 -7.60
N LEU A 968 -33.48 14.68 -8.02
CA LEU A 968 -33.09 14.50 -9.40
C LEU A 968 -33.39 13.08 -9.88
N ASN A 969 -32.98 12.07 -9.09
CA ASN A 969 -33.24 10.67 -9.43
C ASN A 969 -34.73 10.35 -9.49
N GLN A 970 -35.53 10.88 -8.56
CA GLN A 970 -36.99 10.74 -8.59
C GLN A 970 -37.62 11.38 -9.83
N HIS A 971 -37.15 12.57 -10.22
CA HIS A 971 -37.66 13.26 -11.40
C HIS A 971 -37.34 12.51 -12.69
N VAL A 972 -36.10 12.05 -12.84
CA VAL A 972 -35.66 11.25 -13.99
C VAL A 972 -36.44 9.93 -14.08
N ALA A 973 -36.68 9.27 -12.94
CA ALA A 973 -37.50 8.06 -12.91
C ALA A 973 -38.96 8.32 -13.31
N ALA A 974 -39.51 9.49 -12.95
CA ALA A 974 -40.88 9.87 -13.31
C ALA A 974 -41.02 10.35 -14.77
N HIS A 975 -39.94 10.83 -15.39
CA HIS A 975 -39.95 11.42 -16.74
C HIS A 975 -38.87 10.79 -17.65
N PRO A 976 -38.95 9.48 -17.95
CA PRO A 976 -37.90 8.76 -18.68
C PRO A 976 -37.70 9.23 -20.13
N ASP A 977 -38.72 9.86 -20.73
CA ASP A 977 -38.71 10.35 -22.12
C ASP A 977 -38.36 11.85 -22.21
N GLU A 978 -38.00 12.50 -21.09
CA GLU A 978 -37.64 13.92 -21.08
C GLU A 978 -36.39 14.20 -21.92
N SER A 979 -36.43 15.24 -22.75
CA SER A 979 -35.25 15.64 -23.53
C SER A 979 -34.13 16.17 -22.60
N PRO A 980 -32.84 15.95 -22.93
CA PRO A 980 -31.74 16.46 -22.12
C PRO A 980 -31.80 17.97 -21.87
N GLN A 981 -32.30 18.75 -22.83
CA GLN A 981 -32.45 20.19 -22.68
C GLN A 981 -33.52 20.56 -21.64
N SER A 982 -34.68 19.88 -21.68
CA SER A 982 -35.75 20.06 -20.69
C SER A 982 -35.28 19.66 -19.29
N LEU A 983 -34.57 18.53 -19.18
CA LEU A 983 -34.00 18.08 -17.92
C LEU A 983 -33.01 19.10 -17.34
N LYS A 984 -32.12 19.68 -18.17
CA LYS A 984 -31.20 20.75 -17.74
C LYS A 984 -31.92 22.01 -17.29
N GLU A 985 -32.99 22.40 -17.97
CA GLU A 985 -33.82 23.55 -17.58
C GLU A 985 -34.49 23.31 -16.23
N TRP A 986 -35.00 22.09 -16.01
CA TRP A 986 -35.56 21.66 -14.73
C TRP A 986 -34.50 21.62 -13.62
N ILE A 987 -33.34 20.99 -13.84
CA ILE A 987 -32.21 20.95 -12.89
C ILE A 987 -31.80 22.37 -12.49
N LYS A 988 -31.66 23.26 -13.47
CA LYS A 988 -31.29 24.66 -13.23
C LYS A 988 -32.34 25.35 -12.37
N ALA A 989 -33.62 25.25 -12.73
CA ALA A 989 -34.70 25.95 -12.05
C ALA A 989 -34.95 25.41 -10.64
N GLU A 990 -35.16 24.10 -10.51
CA GLU A 990 -35.64 23.47 -9.29
C GLU A 990 -34.52 23.14 -8.30
N LEU A 991 -33.36 22.66 -8.79
CA LEU A 991 -32.29 22.18 -7.91
C LEU A 991 -31.22 23.27 -7.69
N VAL A 992 -30.63 23.77 -8.77
CA VAL A 992 -29.47 24.68 -8.64
C VAL A 992 -29.89 26.08 -8.18
N VAL A 993 -30.89 26.68 -8.82
CA VAL A 993 -31.43 27.98 -8.41
C VAL A 993 -32.37 27.81 -7.22
N GLY A 994 -33.35 26.91 -7.33
CA GLY A 994 -34.43 26.76 -6.35
C GLY A 994 -33.99 26.25 -4.98
N ARG A 995 -32.95 25.40 -4.92
CA ARG A 995 -32.50 24.77 -3.67
C ARG A 995 -31.10 25.15 -3.25
N LEU A 996 -30.12 25.16 -4.16
CA LEU A 996 -28.76 25.57 -3.81
C LEU A 996 -28.59 27.11 -3.80
N GLY A 997 -29.53 27.86 -4.38
CA GLY A 997 -29.48 29.32 -4.43
C GLY A 997 -28.34 29.85 -5.31
N ILE A 998 -27.96 29.08 -6.33
CA ILE A 998 -26.88 29.39 -7.28
C ILE A 998 -27.49 29.85 -8.60
N THR A 999 -27.25 31.11 -8.97
CA THR A 999 -27.85 31.75 -10.15
C THR A 999 -26.92 31.78 -11.37
N ASP A 1000 -25.61 31.60 -11.14
CA ASP A 1000 -24.54 31.68 -12.12
C ASP A 1000 -23.99 30.28 -12.48
N VAL A 1001 -24.86 29.27 -12.52
CA VAL A 1001 -24.49 27.92 -12.92
C VAL A 1001 -24.02 27.89 -14.38
N HIS A 1002 -22.89 27.21 -14.63
CA HIS A 1002 -22.35 27.02 -15.97
C HIS A 1002 -23.04 25.87 -16.70
N GLU A 1003 -23.17 25.96 -18.02
CA GLU A 1003 -23.75 24.88 -18.84
C GLU A 1003 -23.03 23.55 -18.61
N ALA A 1004 -21.70 23.54 -18.47
CA ALA A 1004 -20.93 22.33 -18.18
C ALA A 1004 -21.28 21.68 -16.82
N GLU A 1005 -21.71 22.48 -15.83
CA GLU A 1005 -22.17 21.97 -14.54
C GLU A 1005 -23.56 21.32 -14.69
N LEU A 1006 -24.45 21.93 -15.49
CA LEU A 1006 -25.77 21.37 -15.80
C LEU A 1006 -25.66 20.10 -16.66
N ASP A 1007 -24.75 20.08 -17.63
CA ASP A 1007 -24.47 18.91 -18.46
C ASP A 1007 -23.98 17.74 -17.59
N ALA A 1008 -23.09 18.00 -16.63
CA ALA A 1008 -22.62 16.98 -15.71
C ALA A 1008 -23.74 16.41 -14.82
N LEU A 1009 -24.62 17.26 -14.30
CA LEU A 1009 -25.78 16.84 -13.50
C LEU A 1009 -26.80 16.02 -14.32
N ALA A 1010 -27.06 16.43 -15.56
CA ALA A 1010 -27.99 15.73 -16.45
C ALA A 1010 -27.41 14.41 -16.98
N ALA A 1011 -26.09 14.31 -17.13
CA ALA A 1011 -25.42 13.13 -17.66
C ALA A 1011 -25.35 11.97 -16.66
N ASN A 1012 -25.17 12.26 -15.36
CA ASN A 1012 -25.17 11.25 -14.30
C ASN A 1012 -26.02 11.69 -13.09
N PRO A 1013 -27.37 11.56 -13.17
CA PRO A 1013 -28.28 11.80 -12.06
C PRO A 1013 -27.94 11.05 -10.76
N VAL A 1014 -27.46 9.81 -10.88
CA VAL A 1014 -27.16 8.93 -9.73
C VAL A 1014 -25.91 9.41 -8.98
N GLY A 1015 -24.87 9.83 -9.71
CA GLY A 1015 -23.64 10.43 -9.17
C GLY A 1015 -23.66 11.97 -9.13
N ALA A 1016 -24.82 12.59 -8.99
CA ALA A 1016 -24.95 14.05 -9.04
C ALA A 1016 -24.46 14.75 -7.75
N ASN A 1017 -24.43 14.05 -6.61
CA ASN A 1017 -24.01 14.58 -5.31
C ASN A 1017 -22.64 15.29 -5.37
N PRO A 1018 -21.55 14.66 -5.86
CA PRO A 1018 -20.25 15.32 -6.05
C PRO A 1018 -20.31 16.65 -6.80
N VAL A 1019 -21.16 16.71 -7.83
CA VAL A 1019 -21.27 17.86 -8.70
C VAL A 1019 -21.98 19.00 -7.97
N PHE A 1020 -23.08 18.71 -7.26
CA PHE A 1020 -23.75 19.68 -6.39
C PHE A 1020 -22.80 20.22 -5.30
N CYS A 1021 -22.07 19.35 -4.62
CA CYS A 1021 -21.07 19.73 -3.61
C CYS A 1021 -19.99 20.65 -4.19
N ARG A 1022 -19.47 20.34 -5.39
CA ARG A 1022 -18.46 21.15 -6.07
C ARG A 1022 -19.00 22.51 -6.51
N ILE A 1023 -20.24 22.57 -7.02
CA ILE A 1023 -20.92 23.81 -7.42
C ILE A 1023 -20.93 24.80 -6.24
N VAL A 1024 -21.29 24.31 -5.05
CA VAL A 1024 -21.34 25.10 -3.82
C VAL A 1024 -19.94 25.45 -3.33
N SER A 1025 -19.06 24.47 -3.17
CA SER A 1025 -17.69 24.65 -2.62
C SER A 1025 -16.86 25.65 -3.43
N THR A 1026 -16.91 25.55 -4.76
CA THR A 1026 -16.15 26.42 -5.68
C THR A 1026 -16.56 27.88 -5.50
N ARG A 1027 -17.87 28.15 -5.49
CA ARG A 1027 -18.41 29.51 -5.32
C ARG A 1027 -18.17 30.05 -3.93
N ALA A 1028 -18.16 29.18 -2.93
CA ALA A 1028 -17.89 29.56 -1.56
C ALA A 1028 -16.40 29.77 -1.26
N ARG A 1029 -15.49 29.31 -2.13
CA ARG A 1029 -14.02 29.27 -1.94
C ARG A 1029 -13.59 28.33 -0.80
N ILE A 1030 -14.21 27.15 -0.73
CA ILE A 1030 -13.85 26.07 0.19
C ILE A 1030 -13.05 25.00 -0.54
N GLY A 1031 -11.96 24.57 0.08
CA GLY A 1031 -11.12 23.48 -0.38
C GLY A 1031 -11.34 22.22 0.43
N TRP A 1032 -11.24 21.09 -0.27
CA TRP A 1032 -11.29 19.75 0.31
C TRP A 1032 -10.13 18.96 -0.29
N SER A 1033 -9.40 18.21 0.52
CA SER A 1033 -8.21 17.48 0.06
C SER A 1033 -8.46 15.98 -0.15
N THR A 1034 -9.56 15.46 0.38
CA THR A 1034 -9.92 14.04 0.30
C THR A 1034 -11.44 13.86 0.45
N HIS A 1035 -11.95 12.68 0.09
CA HIS A 1035 -13.27 12.19 0.46
C HIS A 1035 -13.15 11.14 1.58
N GLY A 1036 -12.16 11.30 2.45
CA GLY A 1036 -11.79 10.37 3.50
C GLY A 1036 -11.38 11.14 4.73
N HIS A 1037 -10.95 10.42 5.77
CA HIS A 1037 -10.46 11.07 6.98
C HIS A 1037 -9.08 11.68 6.76
N SER A 1038 -8.71 12.60 7.64
CA SER A 1038 -7.34 13.13 7.74
C SER A 1038 -6.79 12.96 9.15
N ALA A 1039 -5.45 13.01 9.24
CA ALA A 1039 -4.72 12.85 10.50
C ALA A 1039 -4.60 14.17 11.30
N VAL A 1040 -5.56 15.09 11.14
CA VAL A 1040 -5.58 16.35 11.88
C VAL A 1040 -5.96 16.06 13.34
N ASP A 1041 -5.19 16.64 14.27
CA ASP A 1041 -5.55 16.63 15.69
C ASP A 1041 -6.91 17.34 15.88
N VAL A 1042 -7.82 16.68 16.60
CA VAL A 1042 -9.19 17.16 16.80
C VAL A 1042 -9.36 17.84 18.15
N ASN A 1043 -10.34 18.73 18.27
CA ASN A 1043 -10.56 19.51 19.49
C ASN A 1043 -11.27 18.67 20.58
N ILE A 1044 -10.92 18.94 21.84
CA ILE A 1044 -11.62 18.48 23.03
C ILE A 1044 -12.35 19.67 23.64
N TYR A 1045 -13.62 19.48 24.01
CA TYR A 1045 -14.45 20.45 24.73
C TYR A 1045 -14.94 19.87 26.05
N SER A 1046 -15.18 20.73 27.05
CA SER A 1046 -15.69 20.26 28.33
C SER A 1046 -16.49 21.31 29.08
N SER A 1047 -17.41 20.86 29.96
CA SER A 1047 -18.03 21.72 30.98
C SER A 1047 -17.04 22.26 32.02
N GLY A 1048 -15.80 21.72 32.05
CA GLY A 1048 -14.74 22.14 32.96
C GLY A 1048 -14.82 21.48 34.35
N GLY A 1049 -13.94 21.91 35.25
CA GLY A 1049 -13.83 21.39 36.62
C GLY A 1049 -12.56 20.57 36.85
N ALA A 1050 -12.23 20.32 38.13
CA ALA A 1050 -10.95 19.70 38.50
C ALA A 1050 -10.75 18.29 37.93
N ALA A 1051 -11.83 17.54 37.68
CA ALA A 1051 -11.76 16.17 37.17
C ALA A 1051 -11.19 16.10 35.74
N VAL A 1052 -11.52 17.08 34.90
CA VAL A 1052 -11.15 17.11 33.46
C VAL A 1052 -9.82 17.79 33.19
N GLU A 1053 -9.14 18.36 34.19
CA GLU A 1053 -7.81 18.98 34.01
C GLU A 1053 -6.77 18.01 33.44
N GLN A 1054 -6.92 16.70 33.66
CA GLN A 1054 -6.06 15.69 33.07
C GLN A 1054 -6.17 15.58 31.53
N LEU A 1055 -7.24 16.10 30.94
CA LEU A 1055 -7.45 16.16 29.48
C LEU A 1055 -7.02 17.50 28.87
N ARG A 1056 -6.42 18.40 29.66
CA ARG A 1056 -6.02 19.73 29.18
C ARG A 1056 -4.73 19.65 28.36
N GLY A 1057 -4.68 20.36 27.24
CA GLY A 1057 -3.54 20.34 26.32
C GLY A 1057 -3.72 19.30 25.21
N ASN A 1058 -2.62 18.73 24.70
CA ASN A 1058 -2.66 17.72 23.64
C ASN A 1058 -2.50 16.31 24.25
N VAL A 1059 -3.53 15.48 24.13
CA VAL A 1059 -3.59 14.11 24.67
C VAL A 1059 -3.79 13.09 23.56
N GLU A 1060 -3.65 11.81 23.88
CA GLU A 1060 -4.02 10.74 22.95
C GLU A 1060 -5.50 10.38 23.13
N ASN A 1061 -6.20 9.94 22.08
CA ASN A 1061 -7.60 9.50 22.20
C ASN A 1061 -7.80 8.39 23.27
N THR A 1062 -6.80 7.55 23.53
CA THR A 1062 -6.81 6.56 24.63
C THR A 1062 -6.85 7.19 26.03
N ASP A 1063 -6.34 8.40 26.21
CA ASP A 1063 -6.36 9.08 27.51
C ASP A 1063 -7.77 9.57 27.85
N ILE A 1064 -8.57 9.87 26.81
CA ILE A 1064 -10.01 10.14 26.96
C ILE A 1064 -10.71 8.87 27.46
N GLY A 1065 -10.45 7.70 26.89
CA GLY A 1065 -11.06 6.45 27.37
C GLY A 1065 -10.66 6.08 28.81
N LYS A 1066 -9.41 6.33 29.19
CA LYS A 1066 -8.95 6.19 30.58
C LYS A 1066 -9.64 7.19 31.52
N PHE A 1067 -9.89 8.42 31.06
CA PHE A 1067 -10.67 9.40 31.80
C PHE A 1067 -12.10 8.92 32.01
N LEU A 1068 -12.79 8.44 30.97
CA LEU A 1068 -14.19 8.02 31.06
C LEU A 1068 -14.37 6.88 32.08
N SER A 1069 -13.55 5.82 31.95
CA SER A 1069 -13.55 4.68 32.88
C SER A 1069 -13.15 5.09 34.30
N GLY A 1070 -12.13 5.93 34.46
CA GLY A 1070 -11.67 6.41 35.75
C GLY A 1070 -12.67 7.34 36.47
N TYR A 1071 -13.40 8.18 35.73
CA TYR A 1071 -14.40 9.09 36.32
C TYR A 1071 -15.61 8.35 36.85
N LEU A 1072 -16.03 7.28 36.16
CA LEU A 1072 -17.15 6.41 36.56
C LEU A 1072 -16.76 5.30 37.54
N ASP A 1073 -15.47 5.13 37.84
CA ASP A 1073 -14.93 4.05 38.67
C ASP A 1073 -15.28 2.65 38.11
N VAL A 1074 -15.17 2.48 36.79
CA VAL A 1074 -15.48 1.23 36.08
C VAL A 1074 -14.19 0.47 35.76
N ASP A 1075 -14.10 -0.79 36.20
CA ASP A 1075 -13.00 -1.71 35.83
C ASP A 1075 -13.30 -2.41 34.50
N VAL A 1076 -12.77 -1.85 33.41
CA VAL A 1076 -12.89 -2.40 32.06
C VAL A 1076 -12.16 -3.76 31.93
N ASP A 1077 -11.11 -4.00 32.71
CA ASP A 1077 -10.41 -5.28 32.70
C ASP A 1077 -11.25 -6.38 33.35
N GLU A 1078 -12.04 -6.06 34.39
CA GLU A 1078 -12.99 -6.98 34.99
C GLU A 1078 -14.07 -7.41 34.01
N ILE A 1079 -14.68 -6.44 33.31
CA ILE A 1079 -15.67 -6.71 32.26
C ILE A 1079 -15.04 -7.56 31.15
N THR A 1080 -13.80 -7.25 30.74
CA THR A 1080 -13.06 -8.04 29.74
C THR A 1080 -12.82 -9.48 30.21
N ARG A 1081 -12.48 -9.70 31.49
CA ARG A 1081 -12.33 -11.04 32.07
C ARG A 1081 -13.67 -11.78 32.10
N GLU A 1082 -14.76 -11.12 32.47
CA GLU A 1082 -16.10 -11.70 32.47
C GLU A 1082 -16.53 -12.11 31.05
N LEU A 1083 -16.35 -11.22 30.08
CA LEU A 1083 -16.65 -11.47 28.67
C LEU A 1083 -15.89 -12.71 28.17
N ARG A 1084 -14.57 -12.76 28.42
CA ARG A 1084 -13.74 -13.93 28.06
C ARG A 1084 -14.19 -15.21 28.75
N LYS A 1085 -14.65 -15.13 30.00
CA LYS A 1085 -15.14 -16.28 30.77
C LYS A 1085 -16.47 -16.79 30.22
N LYS A 1086 -17.41 -15.90 29.89
CA LYS A 1086 -18.72 -16.30 29.32
C LYS A 1086 -18.56 -16.88 27.92
N LEU A 1087 -17.65 -16.33 27.12
CA LEU A 1087 -17.28 -16.86 25.79
C LEU A 1087 -16.55 -18.21 25.85
N THR A 1088 -15.92 -18.57 26.97
CA THR A 1088 -15.21 -19.86 27.14
C THR A 1088 -16.00 -20.93 27.91
N GLY A 1089 -16.97 -20.53 28.75
CA GLY A 1089 -17.78 -21.41 29.59
C GLY A 1089 -19.06 -21.95 28.95
N GLN A 1090 -19.58 -21.28 27.91
CA GLN A 1090 -20.53 -21.91 27.00
C GLN A 1090 -19.72 -22.85 26.10
N GLY A 1091 -20.04 -24.15 26.09
CA GLY A 1091 -19.34 -25.13 25.26
C GLY A 1091 -19.12 -24.59 23.85
N VAL A 1092 -17.95 -24.87 23.27
CA VAL A 1092 -17.52 -24.42 21.93
C VAL A 1092 -18.29 -25.13 20.81
N ALA A 1093 -19.59 -25.33 21.03
CA ALA A 1093 -20.61 -25.88 20.15
C ALA A 1093 -21.84 -24.97 20.28
N ASP A 1094 -21.71 -23.75 19.73
CA ASP A 1094 -22.79 -22.98 19.06
C ASP A 1094 -22.38 -21.53 18.71
N PHE A 1095 -21.20 -21.04 19.14
CA PHE A 1095 -20.57 -19.85 18.53
C PHE A 1095 -19.82 -20.15 17.23
N ARG A 1096 -20.23 -21.21 16.51
CA ARG A 1096 -20.04 -21.24 15.06
C ARG A 1096 -21.22 -20.51 14.46
N ALA A 1097 -21.19 -19.17 14.58
CA ALA A 1097 -21.99 -18.33 13.71
C ALA A 1097 -21.72 -18.79 12.27
N GLU A 1098 -22.83 -19.08 11.63
CA GLU A 1098 -22.96 -19.50 10.27
C GLU A 1098 -22.08 -18.63 9.38
N GLU A 1099 -21.50 -19.21 8.33
CA GLU A 1099 -20.85 -18.43 7.28
C GLU A 1099 -21.90 -17.73 6.42
N GLY A 1100 -22.75 -16.91 7.04
CA GLY A 1100 -23.53 -15.86 6.44
C GLY A 1100 -22.68 -14.60 6.39
N SER A 1101 -22.58 -14.01 5.20
CA SER A 1101 -21.90 -12.75 4.96
C SER A 1101 -22.68 -11.60 5.59
N ALA A 1102 -22.55 -11.36 6.89
CA ALA A 1102 -22.91 -10.07 7.45
C ALA A 1102 -21.66 -9.18 7.39
N GLU A 1103 -21.76 -8.10 6.61
CA GLU A 1103 -20.73 -7.07 6.47
C GLU A 1103 -20.75 -6.26 7.77
N VAL A 1104 -19.58 -6.05 8.35
CA VAL A 1104 -19.40 -5.03 9.39
C VAL A 1104 -19.41 -3.69 8.65
N SER A 1105 -20.61 -3.14 8.40
CA SER A 1105 -20.84 -1.89 7.69
C SER A 1105 -20.55 -0.69 8.60
N GLY A 1106 -19.31 -0.59 9.06
CA GLY A 1106 -18.77 0.58 9.77
C GLY A 1106 -17.68 1.27 8.96
N HIS A 1107 -17.63 1.06 7.64
CA HIS A 1107 -16.73 1.77 6.77
C HIS A 1107 -17.41 3.05 6.26
N PRO A 1108 -16.83 4.25 6.52
CA PRO A 1108 -17.31 5.56 6.05
C PRO A 1108 -17.35 5.74 4.52
N VAL A 1109 -17.18 4.67 3.76
CA VAL A 1109 -17.16 4.65 2.29
C VAL A 1109 -18.44 4.03 1.72
N GLU A 1110 -19.29 3.37 2.52
CA GLU A 1110 -20.50 2.73 1.97
C GLU A 1110 -21.61 3.72 1.61
N TRP A 1111 -21.84 4.76 2.40
CA TRP A 1111 -22.83 5.80 2.08
C TRP A 1111 -22.41 6.71 0.91
N LEU A 1112 -21.10 6.79 0.58
CA LEU A 1112 -20.60 7.46 -0.62
C LEU A 1112 -20.93 6.72 -1.92
N LYS A 1113 -21.03 5.38 -1.86
CA LYS A 1113 -21.37 4.56 -3.03
C LYS A 1113 -22.85 4.63 -3.37
N ASP A 1114 -23.68 4.70 -2.33
CA ASP A 1114 -25.12 4.96 -2.47
C ASP A 1114 -25.41 6.39 -2.98
N ALA A 1115 -24.46 7.32 -2.84
CA ALA A 1115 -24.48 8.67 -3.41
C ALA A 1115 -23.68 8.84 -4.72
N GLY A 1116 -23.14 7.75 -5.28
CA GLY A 1116 -22.48 7.72 -6.59
C GLY A 1116 -21.08 8.35 -6.67
N PHE A 1117 -20.21 8.08 -5.68
CA PHE A 1117 -18.78 8.46 -5.68
C PHE A 1117 -17.77 7.34 -5.91
#